data_AF-A0A7J8DK93-F1
#
_entry.id   AF-A0A7J8DK93-F1
#
_cell.length_a   1.000
_cell.length_b   1.000
_cell.length_c   1.000
_cell.angle_alpha   90.00
_cell.angle_beta   90.00
_cell.angle_gamma   90.00
#
_symmetry.space_group_name_H-M   'P 1'
#
loop_
_entity.id
_entity.type
_entity.pdbx_description
1 polymer ?
#
loop_
_entity_poly.entity_id
_entity_poly.type
_entity_poly.pdbx_seq_one_letter_code
_entity_poly.pdbx_strand_id
1 'polypeptide(L)'
;MVFSEGEAQRLIEILSEKAGIIQDTWHKATQKGDPVAILKRQLEEKEKLLATEQEDAAVAKSKLRELNKELATEKAKAAAGEAKVKKQLVAREQEITAVQARMQASYREHVKEVQQLQGKIRSLQEQLENGPNTQLARLQQENSILRDALNQATSQVESKQNAELAKLRQELSKVSKELVEKSEATRQEEQQRKALEAKAAAFEKQILQLQVSHKESEEALQKRLDEVSRELCRSQTSHANLRADAEKAQEQQQQLTELHSKLQSFEAEVKSKCEELSGLHGQLMESRTENSKLTERIQCIEALLEAGQARDAQDTQASRVEDDQQQARLKELESQVWCLEKEATELKEAVEQQKVKNNDLREKNWKAMEAMASAERAFEEKLHSLTEAKEESEKQLSLTEAQTKEALLSLLPALSDMAHKNYAEWLQELKEKGSELLKQPPVNTEPSLDLASKLREAEETQGTLQAECDQYRTILAETEGMLRNLQKSVEEEEQVWKAKVSATEEELKKSRVTVKHLEEIIEKLKGELESSDQVKEHTSHLEAELEKHMAAASAECQSYAKEVAGLRQLLIESQSQLDAAKSEAQKQSNELALVRQQLNEMKSHVEDGDVAGSPAAPPDGPPTEQDPVELKTQLERTEAILEDEQTQRQKLMAEFEEAQNTACRLQEELEKLHTSPLESAEAEVATQLKERLEKEKKLTSDLGHAAAKLQELLKTTQEQLAKEKDTVKKLQEQLDKTWGGIWEARGPW
;
A
#
# COMPACT_ATOMS: atom_id res chain seq x y z
N MET A 1 3.10 46.60 210.76
CA MET A 1 3.49 45.96 212.04
C MET A 1 4.80 46.59 212.47
N VAL A 2 5.06 46.68 213.78
CA VAL A 2 6.35 47.16 214.30
C VAL A 2 7.33 45.99 214.19
N PHE A 3 8.41 46.16 213.43
CA PHE A 3 9.55 45.25 213.50
C PHE A 3 10.25 45.47 214.85
N SER A 4 10.62 44.38 215.52
CA SER A 4 11.48 44.47 216.70
C SER A 4 12.87 45.00 216.34
N GLU A 5 13.57 45.57 217.31
CA GLU A 5 14.89 46.18 217.10
C GLU A 5 15.90 45.19 216.50
N GLY A 6 15.84 43.91 216.89
CA GLY A 6 16.63 42.83 216.30
C GLY A 6 16.24 42.44 214.85
N GLU A 7 14.99 42.64 214.44
CA GLU A 7 14.55 42.45 213.05
C GLU A 7 14.97 43.62 212.17
N ALA A 8 15.00 44.84 212.71
CA ALA A 8 15.62 45.99 212.05
C ALA A 8 17.14 45.77 211.88
N GLN A 9 17.81 45.25 212.92
CA GLN A 9 19.23 44.84 212.83
C GLN A 9 19.46 43.82 211.70
N ARG A 10 18.63 42.77 211.60
CA ARG A 10 18.71 41.78 210.52
C ARG A 10 18.40 42.34 209.13
N LEU A 11 17.48 43.28 209.01
CA LEU A 11 17.24 43.99 207.74
C LEU A 11 18.45 44.85 207.35
N ILE A 12 19.16 45.45 208.31
CA ILE A 12 20.42 46.15 208.07
C ILE A 12 21.52 45.16 207.64
N GLU A 13 21.66 44.00 208.28
CA GLU A 13 22.60 42.94 207.85
C GLU A 13 22.32 42.49 206.41
N ILE A 14 21.08 42.13 206.08
CA ILE A 14 20.67 41.67 204.74
C ILE A 14 20.87 42.77 203.68
N LEU A 15 20.62 44.04 204.01
CA LEU A 15 20.89 45.16 203.11
C LEU A 15 22.39 45.45 202.98
N SER A 16 23.20 45.16 204.01
CA SER A 16 24.67 45.25 203.96
C SER A 16 25.26 44.19 203.04
N GLU A 17 24.81 42.93 203.14
CA GLU A 17 25.19 41.87 202.19
C GLU A 17 24.76 42.20 200.75
N LYS A 18 23.55 42.76 200.56
CA LYS A 18 23.09 43.21 199.23
C LYS A 18 23.87 44.40 198.68
N ALA A 19 24.36 45.31 199.53
CA ALA A 19 25.17 46.45 199.11
C ALA A 19 26.61 46.04 198.77
N GLY A 20 27.24 45.19 199.60
CA GLY A 20 28.64 44.77 199.43
C GLY A 20 28.92 44.12 198.08
N ILE A 21 28.02 43.26 197.59
CA ILE A 21 28.15 42.57 196.30
C ILE A 21 28.12 43.55 195.11
N ILE A 22 27.36 44.64 195.22
CA ILE A 22 27.20 45.63 194.14
C ILE A 22 28.37 46.63 194.11
N GLN A 23 28.95 46.97 195.27
CA GLN A 23 30.03 47.95 195.35
C GLN A 23 31.41 47.33 195.03
N ASP A 24 31.68 46.08 195.43
CA ASP A 24 33.02 45.47 195.30
C ASP A 24 33.35 44.97 193.88
N THR A 25 32.37 44.89 192.98
CA THR A 25 32.60 44.68 191.53
C THR A 25 32.98 45.97 190.79
N TRP A 26 32.68 47.15 191.34
CA TRP A 26 32.94 48.45 190.70
C TRP A 26 34.32 49.06 191.02
N HIS A 27 35.10 48.44 191.92
CA HIS A 27 36.33 49.06 192.46
C HIS A 27 37.63 48.27 192.22
N LYS A 28 37.58 47.17 191.43
CA LYS A 28 38.74 46.31 191.12
C LYS A 28 39.34 46.51 189.72
N ALA A 29 39.17 47.70 189.14
CA ALA A 29 39.72 48.04 187.81
C ALA A 29 40.24 49.51 187.70
N THR A 30 40.65 50.13 188.81
CA THR A 30 41.08 51.55 188.89
C THR A 30 42.46 51.81 188.25
N GLN A 31 42.77 51.20 187.10
CA GLN A 31 44.11 51.28 186.49
C GLN A 31 44.21 50.97 184.98
N LYS A 32 43.22 51.33 184.13
CA LYS A 32 43.42 51.55 182.67
C LYS A 32 42.18 52.12 181.94
N GLY A 33 42.12 53.45 181.81
CA GLY A 33 41.22 54.16 180.88
C GLY A 33 39.73 54.22 181.28
N ASP A 34 39.05 55.26 180.82
CA ASP A 34 37.60 55.39 180.90
C ASP A 34 36.92 54.37 179.95
N PRO A 35 35.99 53.51 180.41
CA PRO A 35 35.28 52.57 179.53
C PRO A 35 34.53 53.26 178.38
N VAL A 36 34.11 54.52 178.53
CA VAL A 36 33.49 55.31 177.45
C VAL A 36 34.48 55.53 176.30
N ALA A 37 35.78 55.70 176.59
CA ALA A 37 36.81 55.86 175.55
C ALA A 37 37.08 54.54 174.80
N ILE A 38 36.98 53.39 175.47
CA ILE A 38 37.11 52.08 174.82
C ILE A 38 35.92 51.83 173.89
N LEU A 39 34.69 52.12 174.34
CA LEU A 39 33.49 52.00 173.52
C LEU A 39 33.50 52.95 172.32
N LYS A 40 34.01 54.19 172.48
CA LYS A 40 34.21 55.11 171.34
C LYS A 40 35.20 54.55 170.32
N ARG A 41 36.34 54.02 170.75
CA ARG A 41 37.32 53.41 169.83
C ARG A 41 36.74 52.20 169.09
N GLN A 42 35.96 51.36 169.78
CA GLN A 42 35.26 50.24 169.15
C GLN A 42 34.17 50.70 168.17
N LEU A 43 33.50 51.83 168.45
CA LEU A 43 32.57 52.45 167.50
C LEU A 43 33.31 52.97 166.27
N GLU A 44 34.39 53.73 166.44
CA GLU A 44 35.24 54.24 165.34
C GLU A 44 35.80 53.09 164.47
N GLU A 45 36.25 51.99 165.08
CA GLU A 45 36.70 50.78 164.36
C GLU A 45 35.53 50.08 163.63
N LYS A 46 34.32 50.05 164.20
CA LYS A 46 33.13 49.49 163.54
C LYS A 46 32.58 50.38 162.43
N GLU A 47 32.62 51.70 162.58
CA GLU A 47 32.27 52.67 161.55
C GLU A 47 33.25 52.60 160.38
N LYS A 48 34.56 52.45 160.66
CA LYS A 48 35.57 52.22 159.63
C LYS A 48 35.35 50.91 158.88
N LEU A 49 35.06 49.81 159.58
CA LEU A 49 34.74 48.52 158.94
C LEU A 49 33.44 48.61 158.12
N LEU A 50 32.42 49.32 158.61
CA LEU A 50 31.19 49.57 157.86
C LEU A 50 31.44 50.42 156.61
N ALA A 51 32.36 51.39 156.66
CA ALA A 51 32.76 52.18 155.51
C ALA A 51 33.49 51.34 154.45
N THR A 52 34.43 50.46 154.85
CA THR A 52 35.08 49.54 153.90
C THR A 52 34.11 48.54 153.30
N GLU A 53 33.20 47.97 154.08
CA GLU A 53 32.14 47.08 153.57
C GLU A 53 31.17 47.82 152.62
N GLN A 54 30.87 49.10 152.85
CA GLN A 54 30.08 49.92 151.92
C GLN A 54 30.85 50.23 150.62
N GLU A 55 32.16 50.46 150.69
CA GLU A 55 33.02 50.65 149.53
C GLU A 55 33.18 49.36 148.71
N ASP A 56 33.45 48.23 149.36
CA ASP A 56 33.50 46.90 148.72
C ASP A 56 32.15 46.50 148.12
N ALA A 57 31.02 46.80 148.80
CA ALA A 57 29.69 46.61 148.23
C ALA A 57 29.42 47.55 147.03
N ALA A 58 29.96 48.77 147.03
CA ALA A 58 29.88 49.68 145.88
C ALA A 58 30.72 49.18 144.70
N VAL A 59 31.92 48.65 144.96
CA VAL A 59 32.82 48.03 143.96
C VAL A 59 32.24 46.72 143.41
N ALA A 60 31.60 45.89 144.25
CA ALA A 60 30.85 44.73 143.79
C ALA A 60 29.66 45.15 142.90
N LYS A 61 28.97 46.24 143.26
CA LYS A 61 27.84 46.79 142.51
C LYS A 61 28.24 47.49 141.20
N SER A 62 29.46 48.05 141.08
CA SER A 62 29.98 48.53 139.80
C SER A 62 30.38 47.35 138.90
N LYS A 63 31.16 46.38 139.41
CA LYS A 63 31.53 45.15 138.68
C LYS A 63 30.31 44.38 138.18
N LEU A 64 29.26 44.26 138.99
CA LEU A 64 28.00 43.63 138.56
C LEU A 64 27.27 44.42 137.46
N ARG A 65 27.37 45.76 137.41
CA ARG A 65 26.82 46.56 136.30
C ARG A 65 27.66 46.40 135.03
N GLU A 66 28.98 46.33 135.16
CA GLU A 66 29.92 46.12 134.06
C GLU A 66 29.70 44.74 133.44
N LEU A 67 29.71 43.66 134.24
CA LEU A 67 29.41 42.31 133.78
C LEU A 67 28.01 42.18 133.15
N ASN A 68 26.99 42.87 133.67
CA ASN A 68 25.66 42.89 133.03
C ASN A 68 25.67 43.66 131.69
N LYS A 69 26.47 44.72 131.56
CA LYS A 69 26.65 45.47 130.31
C LYS A 69 27.40 44.62 129.27
N GLU A 70 28.47 43.95 129.67
CA GLU A 70 29.23 43.01 128.83
C GLU A 70 28.34 41.86 128.35
N LEU A 71 27.63 41.20 129.27
CA LEU A 71 26.65 40.16 128.97
C LEU A 71 25.55 40.65 128.01
N ALA A 72 25.08 41.89 128.15
CA ALA A 72 24.13 42.48 127.21
C ALA A 72 24.77 42.71 125.82
N THR A 73 26.03 43.17 125.75
CA THR A 73 26.73 43.33 124.46
C THR A 73 27.06 42.01 123.78
N GLU A 74 27.44 40.96 124.52
CA GLU A 74 27.66 39.63 123.94
C GLU A 74 26.35 38.96 123.51
N LYS A 75 25.26 39.13 124.27
CA LYS A 75 23.92 38.71 123.80
C LYS A 75 23.52 39.43 122.51
N ALA A 76 23.80 40.73 122.39
CA ALA A 76 23.53 41.50 121.17
C ALA A 76 24.41 41.05 119.99
N LYS A 77 25.71 40.80 120.20
CA LYS A 77 26.62 40.23 119.18
C LYS A 77 26.19 38.83 118.74
N ALA A 78 25.82 37.96 119.69
CA ALA A 78 25.34 36.61 119.42
C ALA A 78 24.04 36.63 118.59
N ALA A 79 23.05 37.45 118.98
CA ALA A 79 21.81 37.62 118.23
C ALA A 79 22.04 38.21 116.83
N ALA A 80 22.97 39.16 116.67
CA ALA A 80 23.35 39.69 115.37
C ALA A 80 24.07 38.64 114.48
N GLY A 81 24.92 37.79 115.08
CA GLY A 81 25.55 36.66 114.42
C GLY A 81 24.53 35.61 113.97
N GLU A 82 23.61 35.23 114.86
CA GLU A 82 22.51 34.31 114.57
C GLU A 82 21.60 34.85 113.44
N ALA A 83 21.24 36.13 113.48
CA ALA A 83 20.46 36.79 112.43
C ALA A 83 21.20 36.81 111.08
N LYS A 84 22.53 37.03 111.09
CA LYS A 84 23.37 36.97 109.89
C LYS A 84 23.41 35.55 109.30
N VAL A 85 23.60 34.53 110.15
CA VAL A 85 23.61 33.13 109.72
C VAL A 85 22.25 32.70 109.19
N LYS A 86 21.13 33.06 109.86
CA LYS A 86 19.77 32.81 109.35
C LYS A 86 19.52 33.48 108.00
N LYS A 87 19.97 34.72 107.80
CA LYS A 87 19.86 35.41 106.50
C LYS A 87 20.69 34.72 105.41
N GLN A 88 21.88 34.21 105.75
CA GLN A 88 22.71 33.44 104.81
C GLN A 88 22.09 32.06 104.49
N LEU A 89 21.50 31.38 105.47
CA LEU A 89 20.80 30.12 105.28
C LEU A 89 19.62 30.28 104.31
N VAL A 90 18.74 31.25 104.55
CA VAL A 90 17.59 31.54 103.67
C VAL A 90 18.05 31.93 102.25
N ALA A 91 19.16 32.66 102.11
CA ALA A 91 19.73 32.96 100.80
C ALA A 91 20.21 31.69 100.07
N ARG A 92 20.87 30.75 100.78
CA ARG A 92 21.28 29.46 100.20
C ARG A 92 20.10 28.56 99.87
N GLU A 93 19.05 28.54 100.69
CA GLU A 93 17.80 27.83 100.41
C GLU A 93 17.12 28.36 99.14
N GLN A 94 17.10 29.69 98.96
CA GLN A 94 16.62 30.34 97.74
C GLN A 94 17.49 30.01 96.51
N GLU A 95 18.83 30.04 96.64
CA GLU A 95 19.75 29.63 95.57
C GLU A 95 19.54 28.16 95.16
N ILE A 96 19.43 27.23 96.13
CA ILE A 96 19.16 25.81 95.89
C ILE A 96 17.83 25.64 95.17
N THR A 97 16.77 26.33 95.62
CA THR A 97 15.44 26.30 94.99
C THR A 97 15.50 26.82 93.55
N ALA A 98 16.25 27.91 93.30
CA ALA A 98 16.43 28.49 91.97
C ALA A 98 17.32 27.64 91.03
N VAL A 99 18.25 26.84 91.57
CA VAL A 99 18.99 25.82 90.80
C VAL A 99 18.09 24.63 90.46
N GLN A 100 17.34 24.10 91.43
CA GLN A 100 16.39 23.01 91.22
C GLN A 100 15.31 23.38 90.19
N ALA A 101 14.77 24.60 90.25
CA ALA A 101 13.79 25.09 89.27
C ALA A 101 14.35 25.17 87.85
N ARG A 102 15.56 25.71 87.67
CA ARG A 102 16.24 25.76 86.36
C ARG A 102 16.57 24.36 85.83
N MET A 103 17.03 23.46 86.69
CA MET A 103 17.30 22.06 86.33
C MET A 103 16.02 21.34 85.88
N GLN A 104 14.90 21.52 86.60
CA GLN A 104 13.61 20.96 86.18
C GLN A 104 13.08 21.59 84.88
N ALA A 105 13.36 22.87 84.61
CA ALA A 105 12.99 23.52 83.35
C ALA A 105 13.75 22.90 82.16
N SER A 106 15.08 22.84 82.23
CA SER A 106 15.93 22.21 81.21
C SER A 106 15.56 20.74 80.98
N TYR A 107 15.32 19.95 82.03
CA TYR A 107 14.84 18.56 81.84
C TYR A 107 13.48 18.49 81.13
N ARG A 108 12.54 19.41 81.40
CA ARG A 108 11.25 19.47 80.69
C ARG A 108 11.39 19.93 79.24
N GLU A 109 12.43 20.68 78.90
CA GLU A 109 12.73 21.11 77.54
C GLU A 109 13.38 19.97 76.76
N HIS A 110 14.42 19.34 77.28
CA HIS A 110 15.04 18.16 76.66
C HIS A 110 14.07 16.98 76.48
N VAL A 111 13.14 16.75 77.41
CA VAL A 111 12.07 15.73 77.22
C VAL A 111 11.16 16.08 76.04
N LYS A 112 10.83 17.36 75.81
CA LYS A 112 10.05 17.78 74.62
C LYS A 112 10.87 17.62 73.34
N GLU A 113 12.15 17.99 73.35
CA GLU A 113 13.05 17.83 72.20
C GLU A 113 13.18 16.37 71.80
N VAL A 114 13.43 15.47 72.77
CA VAL A 114 13.48 14.01 72.55
C VAL A 114 12.13 13.49 72.03
N GLN A 115 10.99 13.93 72.57
CA GLN A 115 9.67 13.55 72.05
C GLN A 115 9.43 14.04 70.61
N GLN A 116 9.86 15.26 70.27
CA GLN A 116 9.77 15.79 68.90
C GLN A 116 10.67 15.02 67.93
N LEU A 117 11.89 14.68 68.33
CA LEU A 117 12.81 13.86 67.52
C LEU A 117 12.27 12.44 67.34
N GLN A 118 11.74 11.80 68.39
CA GLN A 118 11.04 10.51 68.31
C GLN A 118 9.76 10.57 67.46
N GLY A 119 9.12 11.74 67.34
CA GLY A 119 8.02 11.97 66.39
C GLY A 119 8.51 12.02 64.95
N LYS A 120 9.55 12.83 64.68
CA LYS A 120 10.19 12.94 63.35
C LYS A 120 10.75 11.61 62.86
N ILE A 121 11.45 10.87 63.72
CA ILE A 121 12.01 9.54 63.39
C ILE A 121 10.90 8.58 62.96
N ARG A 122 9.80 8.49 63.71
CA ARG A 122 8.66 7.63 63.33
C ARG A 122 7.99 8.05 62.03
N SER A 123 7.82 9.35 61.79
CA SER A 123 7.26 9.84 60.53
C SER A 123 8.17 9.55 59.33
N LEU A 124 9.49 9.63 59.49
CA LEU A 124 10.45 9.26 58.46
C LEU A 124 10.51 7.75 58.23
N GLN A 125 10.41 6.93 59.29
CA GLN A 125 10.28 5.48 59.19
C GLN A 125 9.00 5.09 58.43
N GLU A 126 7.85 5.69 58.79
CA GLU A 126 6.58 5.46 58.12
C GLU A 126 6.61 5.86 56.64
N GLN A 127 7.34 6.92 56.28
CA GLN A 127 7.56 7.31 54.88
C GLN A 127 8.51 6.34 54.14
N LEU A 128 9.57 5.87 54.80
CA LEU A 128 10.52 4.88 54.26
C LEU A 128 9.90 3.48 54.08
N GLU A 129 8.94 3.09 54.92
CA GLU A 129 8.23 1.82 54.80
C GLU A 129 7.09 1.91 53.78
N ASN A 130 6.26 2.96 53.82
CA ASN A 130 5.09 3.04 52.94
C ASN A 130 5.39 3.58 51.53
N GLY A 131 6.40 4.45 51.36
CA GLY A 131 6.75 5.04 50.07
C GLY A 131 7.17 4.00 49.02
N PRO A 132 8.24 3.22 49.27
CA PRO A 132 8.70 2.16 48.38
C PRO A 132 7.65 1.06 48.16
N ASN A 133 6.93 0.64 49.21
CA ASN A 133 5.85 -0.34 49.07
C ASN A 133 4.70 0.17 48.19
N THR A 134 4.31 1.44 48.31
CA THR A 134 3.28 2.05 47.45
C THR A 134 3.75 2.15 45.99
N GLN A 135 5.03 2.49 45.76
CA GLN A 135 5.61 2.53 44.41
C GLN A 135 5.71 1.12 43.81
N LEU A 136 6.17 0.14 44.59
CA LEU A 136 6.26 -1.27 44.17
C LEU A 136 4.89 -1.85 43.83
N ALA A 137 3.85 -1.58 44.63
CA ALA A 137 2.48 -2.02 44.36
C ALA A 137 1.93 -1.41 43.05
N ARG A 138 2.21 -0.12 42.77
CA ARG A 138 1.84 0.52 41.49
C ARG A 138 2.59 -0.12 40.32
N LEU A 139 3.91 -0.27 40.41
CA LEU A 139 4.73 -0.90 39.37
C LEU A 139 4.32 -2.36 39.11
N GLN A 140 3.88 -3.09 40.13
CA GLN A 140 3.32 -4.44 39.99
C GLN A 140 1.96 -4.41 39.27
N GLN A 141 1.07 -3.48 39.62
CA GLN A 141 -0.23 -3.30 38.96
C GLN A 141 -0.07 -2.87 37.48
N GLU A 142 0.83 -1.94 37.20
CA GLU A 142 1.21 -1.51 35.86
C GLU A 142 1.80 -2.69 35.06
N ASN A 143 2.66 -3.50 35.68
CA ASN A 143 3.17 -4.74 35.06
C ASN A 143 2.06 -5.76 34.76
N SER A 144 1.06 -5.93 35.62
CA SER A 144 -0.08 -6.82 35.29
C SER A 144 -0.91 -6.27 34.13
N ILE A 145 -1.22 -4.96 34.14
CA ILE A 145 -1.99 -4.31 33.07
C ILE A 145 -1.24 -4.42 31.73
N LEU A 146 0.07 -4.20 31.71
CA LEU A 146 0.90 -4.33 30.51
C LEU A 146 0.99 -5.78 30.00
N ARG A 147 1.06 -6.77 30.89
CA ARG A 147 1.00 -8.19 30.50
C ARG A 147 -0.35 -8.57 29.93
N ASP A 148 -1.44 -8.16 30.56
CA ASP A 148 -2.80 -8.47 30.10
C ASP A 148 -3.10 -7.77 28.76
N ALA A 149 -2.67 -6.52 28.59
CA ALA A 149 -2.74 -5.80 27.32
C ALA A 149 -1.88 -6.46 26.23
N LEU A 150 -0.66 -6.91 26.55
CA LEU A 150 0.21 -7.64 25.62
C LEU A 150 -0.42 -8.98 25.20
N ASN A 151 -0.96 -9.75 26.15
CA ASN A 151 -1.65 -11.02 25.90
C ASN A 151 -2.92 -10.81 25.05
N GLN A 152 -3.69 -9.76 25.32
CA GLN A 152 -4.88 -9.40 24.55
C GLN A 152 -4.51 -8.95 23.13
N ALA A 153 -3.46 -8.13 22.96
CA ALA A 153 -2.96 -7.72 21.65
C ALA A 153 -2.44 -8.93 20.84
N THR A 154 -1.67 -9.81 21.48
CA THR A 154 -1.09 -11.02 20.86
C THR A 154 -2.19 -11.96 20.37
N SER A 155 -3.12 -12.34 21.25
CA SER A 155 -4.25 -13.20 20.87
C SER A 155 -5.21 -12.55 19.86
N GLN A 156 -5.34 -11.21 19.86
CA GLN A 156 -6.09 -10.52 18.81
C GLN A 156 -5.36 -10.57 17.44
N VAL A 157 -4.03 -10.42 17.42
CA VAL A 157 -3.23 -10.55 16.20
C VAL A 157 -3.26 -12.00 15.69
N GLU A 158 -3.05 -12.99 16.57
CA GLU A 158 -3.12 -14.41 16.23
C GLU A 158 -4.49 -14.81 15.68
N SER A 159 -5.60 -14.33 16.27
CA SER A 159 -6.95 -14.63 15.76
C SER A 159 -7.24 -13.97 14.41
N LYS A 160 -6.76 -12.74 14.16
CA LYS A 160 -6.81 -12.09 12.84
C LYS A 160 -6.02 -12.87 11.79
N GLN A 161 -4.75 -13.20 12.08
CA GLN A 161 -3.89 -13.97 11.19
C GLN A 161 -4.47 -15.36 10.88
N ASN A 162 -5.03 -16.05 11.88
CA ASN A 162 -5.70 -17.34 11.65
C ASN A 162 -6.96 -17.21 10.79
N ALA A 163 -7.75 -16.14 10.95
CA ALA A 163 -8.91 -15.86 10.11
C ALA A 163 -8.53 -15.51 8.65
N GLU A 164 -7.43 -14.77 8.46
CA GLU A 164 -6.87 -14.44 7.14
C GLU A 164 -6.28 -15.68 6.46
N LEU A 165 -5.52 -16.51 7.18
CA LEU A 165 -5.04 -17.80 6.68
C LEU A 165 -6.20 -18.75 6.34
N ALA A 166 -7.31 -18.71 7.07
CA ALA A 166 -8.51 -19.48 6.74
C ALA A 166 -9.17 -18.97 5.44
N LYS A 167 -9.30 -17.65 5.25
CA LYS A 167 -9.80 -17.04 4.00
C LYS A 167 -8.91 -17.39 2.81
N LEU A 168 -7.58 -17.21 2.93
CA LEU A 168 -6.64 -17.52 1.85
C LEU A 168 -6.67 -19.02 1.48
N ARG A 169 -6.81 -19.93 2.46
CA ARG A 169 -7.03 -21.36 2.19
C ARG A 169 -8.35 -21.63 1.47
N GLN A 170 -9.43 -20.94 1.85
CA GLN A 170 -10.73 -21.04 1.19
C GLN A 170 -10.66 -20.52 -0.26
N GLU A 171 -10.03 -19.37 -0.49
CA GLU A 171 -9.83 -18.76 -1.81
C GLU A 171 -8.96 -19.64 -2.71
N LEU A 172 -7.84 -20.17 -2.21
CA LEU A 172 -7.03 -21.16 -2.94
C LEU A 172 -7.84 -22.42 -3.28
N SER A 173 -8.69 -22.91 -2.38
CA SER A 173 -9.56 -24.07 -2.66
C SER A 173 -10.62 -23.75 -3.74
N LYS A 174 -11.17 -22.53 -3.74
CA LYS A 174 -12.14 -22.05 -4.72
C LYS A 174 -11.50 -21.91 -6.10
N VAL A 175 -10.36 -21.21 -6.19
CA VAL A 175 -9.61 -21.03 -7.44
C VAL A 175 -9.13 -22.38 -7.99
N SER A 176 -8.71 -23.31 -7.13
CA SER A 176 -8.36 -24.68 -7.55
C SER A 176 -9.56 -25.42 -8.15
N LYS A 177 -10.76 -25.27 -7.57
CA LYS A 177 -12.00 -25.87 -8.08
C LYS A 177 -12.43 -25.22 -9.41
N GLU A 178 -12.40 -23.90 -9.51
CA GLU A 178 -12.70 -23.15 -10.74
C GLU A 178 -11.71 -23.49 -11.87
N LEU A 179 -10.42 -23.69 -11.55
CA LEU A 179 -9.40 -24.14 -12.49
C LEU A 179 -9.66 -25.57 -13.00
N VAL A 180 -10.05 -26.50 -12.11
CA VAL A 180 -10.45 -27.87 -12.51
C VAL A 180 -11.68 -27.83 -13.41
N GLU A 181 -12.75 -27.14 -13.00
CA GLU A 181 -13.99 -26.99 -13.78
C GLU A 181 -13.72 -26.36 -15.16
N LYS A 182 -12.87 -25.35 -15.24
CA LYS A 182 -12.43 -24.77 -16.52
C LYS A 182 -11.62 -25.75 -17.36
N SER A 183 -10.70 -26.51 -16.76
CA SER A 183 -9.92 -27.51 -17.49
C SER A 183 -10.79 -28.64 -18.05
N GLU A 184 -11.82 -29.05 -17.32
CA GLU A 184 -12.79 -30.04 -17.79
C GLU A 184 -13.69 -29.50 -18.89
N ALA A 185 -14.17 -28.25 -18.77
CA ALA A 185 -14.96 -27.58 -19.81
C ALA A 185 -14.15 -27.43 -21.12
N THR A 186 -12.91 -26.94 -21.05
CA THR A 186 -12.02 -26.83 -22.23
C THR A 186 -11.74 -28.19 -22.85
N ARG A 187 -11.56 -29.25 -22.04
CA ARG A 187 -11.39 -30.62 -22.55
C ARG A 187 -12.66 -31.15 -23.26
N GLN A 188 -13.85 -30.81 -22.77
CA GLN A 188 -15.12 -31.15 -23.42
C GLN A 188 -15.28 -30.38 -24.74
N GLU A 189 -14.95 -29.09 -24.76
CA GLU A 189 -14.96 -28.25 -25.97
C GLU A 189 -13.98 -28.76 -27.04
N GLU A 190 -12.76 -29.16 -26.64
CA GLU A 190 -11.78 -29.76 -27.54
C GLU A 190 -12.27 -31.10 -28.13
N GLN A 191 -12.97 -31.92 -27.34
CA GLN A 191 -13.61 -33.14 -27.81
C GLN A 191 -14.77 -32.86 -28.79
N GLN A 192 -15.59 -31.85 -28.51
CA GLN A 192 -16.66 -31.41 -29.43
C GLN A 192 -16.08 -30.87 -30.74
N ARG A 193 -15.03 -30.03 -30.67
CA ARG A 193 -14.31 -29.52 -31.85
C ARG A 193 -13.80 -30.67 -32.73
N LYS A 194 -13.09 -31.64 -32.14
CA LYS A 194 -12.59 -32.82 -32.87
C LYS A 194 -13.72 -33.65 -33.51
N ALA A 195 -14.88 -33.74 -32.85
CA ALA A 195 -16.05 -34.42 -33.42
C ALA A 195 -16.72 -33.64 -34.56
N LEU A 196 -16.66 -32.30 -34.55
CA LEU A 196 -17.13 -31.44 -35.66
C LEU A 196 -16.14 -31.44 -36.82
N GLU A 197 -14.84 -31.40 -36.54
CA GLU A 197 -13.74 -31.48 -37.52
C GLU A 197 -13.77 -32.81 -38.29
N ALA A 198 -14.00 -33.93 -37.59
CA ALA A 198 -14.21 -35.23 -38.22
C ALA A 198 -15.48 -35.29 -39.09
N LYS A 199 -16.55 -34.56 -38.75
CA LYS A 199 -17.75 -34.43 -39.60
C LYS A 199 -17.49 -33.56 -40.83
N ALA A 200 -16.75 -32.46 -40.67
CA ALA A 200 -16.37 -31.59 -41.78
C ALA A 200 -15.55 -32.36 -42.82
N ALA A 201 -14.51 -33.09 -42.41
CA ALA A 201 -13.71 -33.94 -43.29
C ALA A 201 -14.53 -35.05 -43.98
N ALA A 202 -15.56 -35.58 -43.32
CA ALA A 202 -16.49 -36.54 -43.91
C ALA A 202 -17.37 -35.88 -45.01
N PHE A 203 -17.87 -34.67 -44.78
CA PHE A 203 -18.63 -33.91 -45.79
C PHE A 203 -17.75 -33.44 -46.96
N GLU A 204 -16.52 -32.99 -46.71
CA GLU A 204 -15.54 -32.67 -47.77
C GLU A 204 -15.30 -33.88 -48.68
N LYS A 205 -15.09 -35.06 -48.09
CA LYS A 205 -14.96 -36.31 -48.86
C LYS A 205 -16.22 -36.64 -49.65
N GLN A 206 -17.41 -36.38 -49.09
CA GLN A 206 -18.68 -36.59 -49.79
C GLN A 206 -18.87 -35.59 -50.96
N ILE A 207 -18.47 -34.33 -50.79
CA ILE A 207 -18.48 -33.30 -51.85
C ILE A 207 -17.51 -33.69 -52.97
N LEU A 208 -16.28 -34.11 -52.66
CA LEU A 208 -15.31 -34.59 -53.65
C LEU A 208 -15.85 -35.81 -54.41
N GLN A 209 -16.49 -36.76 -53.73
CA GLN A 209 -17.10 -37.93 -54.38
C GLN A 209 -18.27 -37.54 -55.29
N LEU A 210 -19.10 -36.57 -54.89
CA LEU A 210 -20.17 -36.02 -55.72
C LEU A 210 -19.60 -35.28 -56.94
N GLN A 211 -18.57 -34.46 -56.78
CA GLN A 211 -17.88 -33.76 -57.90
C GLN A 211 -17.30 -34.74 -58.92
N VAL A 212 -16.67 -35.84 -58.48
CA VAL A 212 -16.22 -36.91 -59.38
C VAL A 212 -17.40 -37.53 -60.13
N SER A 213 -18.47 -37.92 -59.45
CA SER A 213 -19.65 -38.52 -60.10
C SER A 213 -20.36 -37.56 -61.06
N HIS A 214 -20.39 -36.25 -60.76
CA HIS A 214 -20.89 -35.21 -61.66
C HIS A 214 -20.05 -35.18 -62.94
N LYS A 215 -18.73 -35.07 -62.80
CA LYS A 215 -17.81 -35.01 -63.94
C LYS A 215 -17.87 -36.28 -64.79
N GLU A 216 -17.97 -37.45 -64.17
CA GLU A 216 -18.17 -38.73 -64.88
C GLU A 216 -19.48 -38.73 -65.69
N SER A 217 -20.57 -38.18 -65.12
CA SER A 217 -21.86 -38.06 -65.82
C SER A 217 -21.83 -37.01 -66.95
N GLU A 218 -21.12 -35.91 -66.75
CA GLU A 218 -20.92 -34.83 -67.73
C GLU A 218 -20.07 -35.31 -68.91
N GLU A 219 -18.95 -36.00 -68.64
CA GLU A 219 -18.16 -36.67 -69.66
C GLU A 219 -18.95 -37.75 -70.40
N ALA A 220 -19.86 -38.48 -69.73
CA ALA A 220 -20.73 -39.46 -70.37
C ALA A 220 -21.79 -38.80 -71.27
N LEU A 221 -22.37 -37.67 -70.87
CA LEU A 221 -23.29 -36.88 -71.68
C LEU A 221 -22.58 -36.29 -72.90
N GLN A 222 -21.37 -35.76 -72.75
CA GLN A 222 -20.56 -35.27 -73.89
C GLN A 222 -20.28 -36.39 -74.89
N LYS A 223 -19.84 -37.57 -74.43
CA LYS A 223 -19.59 -38.74 -75.30
C LYS A 223 -20.85 -39.17 -76.08
N ARG A 224 -22.06 -39.01 -75.51
CA ARG A 224 -23.34 -39.25 -76.21
C ARG A 224 -23.68 -38.14 -77.21
N LEU A 225 -23.43 -36.87 -76.87
CA LEU A 225 -23.59 -35.74 -77.79
C LEU A 225 -22.66 -35.88 -79.01
N ASP A 226 -21.43 -36.34 -78.80
CA ASP A 226 -20.44 -36.59 -79.86
C ASP A 226 -20.87 -37.77 -80.77
N GLU A 227 -21.50 -38.82 -80.22
CA GLU A 227 -22.07 -39.91 -81.05
C GLU A 227 -23.26 -39.42 -81.86
N VAL A 228 -24.25 -38.76 -81.23
CA VAL A 228 -25.43 -38.21 -81.93
C VAL A 228 -25.01 -37.21 -83.02
N SER A 229 -23.98 -36.40 -82.78
CA SER A 229 -23.42 -35.49 -83.79
C SER A 229 -22.78 -36.25 -84.96
N ARG A 230 -22.07 -37.35 -84.70
CA ARG A 230 -21.49 -38.21 -85.75
C ARG A 230 -22.56 -39.01 -86.49
N GLU A 231 -23.61 -39.47 -85.82
CA GLU A 231 -24.78 -40.10 -86.45
C GLU A 231 -25.55 -39.11 -87.34
N LEU A 232 -25.70 -37.85 -86.89
CA LEU A 232 -26.28 -36.78 -87.69
C LEU A 232 -25.44 -36.48 -88.94
N CYS A 233 -24.12 -36.36 -88.82
CA CYS A 233 -23.24 -36.16 -89.97
C CYS A 233 -23.28 -37.36 -90.95
N ARG A 234 -23.30 -38.61 -90.45
CA ARG A 234 -23.49 -39.82 -91.27
C ARG A 234 -24.83 -39.78 -92.00
N SER A 235 -25.91 -39.42 -91.31
CA SER A 235 -27.27 -39.29 -91.86
C SER A 235 -27.33 -38.20 -92.94
N GLN A 236 -26.80 -37.00 -92.68
CA GLN A 236 -26.71 -35.90 -93.64
C GLN A 236 -25.92 -36.29 -94.89
N THR A 237 -24.79 -37.00 -94.73
CA THR A 237 -23.99 -37.51 -95.85
C THR A 237 -24.77 -38.54 -96.67
N SER A 238 -25.48 -39.46 -96.00
CA SER A 238 -26.37 -40.45 -96.66
C SER A 238 -27.50 -39.77 -97.44
N HIS A 239 -28.15 -38.76 -96.85
CA HIS A 239 -29.18 -37.96 -97.52
C HIS A 239 -28.64 -37.15 -98.70
N ALA A 240 -27.40 -36.63 -98.63
CA ALA A 240 -26.75 -35.96 -99.75
C ALA A 240 -26.46 -36.92 -100.91
N ASN A 241 -25.94 -38.12 -100.60
CA ASN A 241 -25.71 -39.17 -101.60
C ASN A 241 -27.02 -39.62 -102.27
N LEU A 242 -28.07 -39.90 -101.47
CA LEU A 242 -29.39 -40.27 -101.98
C LEU A 242 -30.02 -39.16 -102.84
N ARG A 243 -29.77 -37.89 -102.53
CA ARG A 243 -30.19 -36.76 -103.38
C ARG A 243 -29.44 -36.75 -104.71
N ALA A 244 -28.11 -36.87 -104.68
CA ALA A 244 -27.30 -36.90 -105.90
C ALA A 244 -27.63 -38.10 -106.80
N ASP A 245 -28.01 -39.25 -106.23
CA ASP A 245 -28.47 -40.42 -107.01
C ASP A 245 -29.89 -40.24 -107.56
N ALA A 246 -30.77 -39.54 -106.84
CA ALA A 246 -32.09 -39.14 -107.36
C ALA A 246 -31.98 -38.10 -108.49
N GLU A 247 -31.04 -37.16 -108.38
CA GLU A 247 -30.73 -36.17 -109.44
C GLU A 247 -30.23 -36.87 -110.71
N LYS A 248 -29.27 -37.81 -110.60
CA LYS A 248 -28.83 -38.66 -111.74
C LYS A 248 -29.96 -39.48 -112.34
N ALA A 249 -30.85 -40.04 -111.52
CA ALA A 249 -32.01 -40.79 -112.01
C ALA A 249 -33.00 -39.88 -112.77
N GLN A 250 -33.15 -38.63 -112.34
CA GLN A 250 -33.94 -37.62 -113.05
C GLN A 250 -33.27 -37.20 -114.37
N GLU A 251 -31.96 -37.02 -114.42
CA GLU A 251 -31.20 -36.78 -115.66
C GLU A 251 -31.36 -37.95 -116.66
N GLN A 252 -31.22 -39.20 -116.19
CA GLN A 252 -31.43 -40.39 -117.01
C GLN A 252 -32.88 -40.47 -117.52
N GLN A 253 -33.87 -40.13 -116.69
CA GLN A 253 -35.26 -40.08 -117.12
C GLN A 253 -35.49 -38.99 -118.19
N GLN A 254 -34.85 -37.82 -118.07
CA GLN A 254 -34.90 -36.77 -119.09
C GLN A 254 -34.27 -37.25 -120.40
N GLN A 255 -33.08 -37.86 -120.37
CA GLN A 255 -32.43 -38.46 -121.53
C GLN A 255 -33.29 -39.54 -122.19
N LEU A 256 -33.97 -40.40 -121.41
CA LEU A 256 -34.91 -41.39 -121.93
C LEU A 256 -36.13 -40.73 -122.60
N THR A 257 -36.66 -39.63 -122.06
CA THR A 257 -37.75 -38.89 -122.73
C THR A 257 -37.30 -38.18 -124.01
N GLU A 258 -36.06 -37.70 -124.08
CA GLU A 258 -35.48 -37.09 -125.29
C GLU A 258 -35.18 -38.16 -126.36
N LEU A 259 -34.68 -39.33 -125.96
CA LEU A 259 -34.53 -40.48 -126.87
C LEU A 259 -35.90 -40.97 -127.35
N HIS A 260 -36.93 -40.96 -126.51
CA HIS A 260 -38.28 -41.33 -126.91
C HIS A 260 -38.88 -40.34 -127.91
N SER A 261 -38.68 -39.03 -127.75
CA SER A 261 -39.16 -38.04 -128.73
C SER A 261 -38.40 -38.12 -130.06
N LYS A 262 -37.08 -38.35 -130.02
CA LYS A 262 -36.28 -38.66 -131.23
C LYS A 262 -36.80 -39.92 -131.94
N LEU A 263 -37.08 -40.99 -131.19
CA LEU A 263 -37.61 -42.25 -131.74
C LEU A 263 -39.01 -42.05 -132.35
N GLN A 264 -39.90 -41.28 -131.72
CA GLN A 264 -41.18 -40.88 -132.32
C GLN A 264 -40.99 -40.08 -133.61
N SER A 265 -39.99 -39.18 -133.69
CA SER A 265 -39.71 -38.42 -134.92
C SER A 265 -39.18 -39.31 -136.06
N PHE A 266 -38.32 -40.29 -135.77
CA PHE A 266 -37.89 -41.29 -136.75
C PHE A 266 -39.04 -42.23 -137.15
N GLU A 267 -39.95 -42.58 -136.24
CA GLU A 267 -41.13 -43.38 -136.57
C GLU A 267 -42.09 -42.61 -137.50
N ALA A 268 -42.23 -41.29 -137.31
CA ALA A 268 -42.98 -40.42 -138.21
C ALA A 268 -42.29 -40.26 -139.58
N GLU A 269 -40.96 -40.11 -139.62
CA GLU A 269 -40.19 -40.06 -140.86
C GLU A 269 -40.29 -41.38 -141.64
N VAL A 270 -40.19 -42.53 -140.97
CA VAL A 270 -40.39 -43.86 -141.59
C VAL A 270 -41.80 -44.02 -142.14
N LYS A 271 -42.84 -43.52 -141.45
CA LYS A 271 -44.22 -43.51 -141.99
C LYS A 271 -44.31 -42.66 -143.26
N SER A 272 -43.76 -41.44 -143.24
CA SER A 272 -43.66 -40.57 -144.43
C SER A 272 -42.93 -41.28 -145.59
N LYS A 273 -41.84 -42.02 -145.30
CA LYS A 273 -41.11 -42.80 -146.31
C LYS A 273 -41.88 -44.03 -146.81
N CYS A 274 -42.68 -44.68 -145.98
CA CYS A 274 -43.60 -45.73 -146.43
C CYS A 274 -44.73 -45.18 -147.32
N GLU A 275 -45.22 -43.97 -147.05
CA GLU A 275 -46.21 -43.28 -147.88
C GLU A 275 -45.61 -42.86 -149.23
N GLU A 276 -44.39 -42.30 -149.25
CA GLU A 276 -43.60 -42.04 -150.48
C GLU A 276 -43.39 -43.32 -151.30
N LEU A 277 -42.96 -44.42 -150.66
CA LEU A 277 -42.75 -45.71 -151.32
C LEU A 277 -44.05 -46.32 -151.86
N SER A 278 -45.18 -46.10 -151.19
CA SER A 278 -46.50 -46.51 -151.68
C SER A 278 -46.89 -45.74 -152.94
N GLY A 279 -46.67 -44.42 -152.97
CA GLY A 279 -46.86 -43.57 -154.14
C GLY A 279 -45.99 -44.00 -155.34
N LEU A 280 -44.69 -44.24 -155.09
CA LEU A 280 -43.75 -44.74 -156.10
C LEU A 280 -44.14 -46.14 -156.61
N HIS A 281 -44.67 -47.02 -155.74
CA HIS A 281 -45.16 -48.34 -156.14
C HIS A 281 -46.40 -48.23 -157.05
N GLY A 282 -47.29 -47.27 -156.81
CA GLY A 282 -48.41 -46.95 -157.70
C GLY A 282 -47.93 -46.57 -159.11
N GLN A 283 -47.03 -45.59 -159.19
CA GLN A 283 -46.42 -45.13 -160.45
C GLN A 283 -45.70 -46.27 -161.20
N LEU A 284 -45.00 -47.14 -160.47
CA LEU A 284 -44.34 -48.32 -161.03
C LEU A 284 -45.34 -49.31 -161.65
N MET A 285 -46.51 -49.51 -161.00
CA MET A 285 -47.55 -50.43 -161.50
C MET A 285 -48.27 -49.87 -162.72
N GLU A 286 -48.52 -48.57 -162.80
CA GLU A 286 -49.05 -47.92 -164.01
C GLU A 286 -48.09 -48.10 -165.19
N SER A 287 -46.81 -47.74 -165.01
CA SER A 287 -45.73 -47.92 -166.00
C SER A 287 -45.59 -49.38 -166.45
N ARG A 288 -45.84 -50.35 -165.56
CA ARG A 288 -45.82 -51.79 -165.89
C ARG A 288 -46.94 -52.22 -166.85
N THR A 289 -48.08 -51.52 -166.87
CA THR A 289 -49.18 -51.78 -167.82
C THR A 289 -48.98 -51.12 -169.18
N GLU A 290 -48.14 -50.09 -169.27
CA GLU A 290 -47.73 -49.49 -170.54
C GLU A 290 -46.61 -50.29 -171.20
N ASN A 291 -45.64 -50.77 -170.40
CA ASN A 291 -44.53 -51.61 -170.88
C ASN A 291 -44.99 -52.82 -171.70
N SER A 292 -46.04 -53.53 -171.29
CA SER A 292 -46.54 -54.71 -172.03
C SER A 292 -47.04 -54.41 -173.44
N LYS A 293 -47.42 -53.16 -173.73
CA LYS A 293 -47.86 -52.70 -175.07
C LYS A 293 -46.73 -52.11 -175.91
N LEU A 294 -45.56 -51.89 -175.32
CA LEU A 294 -44.36 -51.38 -175.99
C LEU A 294 -43.35 -52.49 -176.30
N THR A 295 -43.34 -53.59 -175.54
CA THR A 295 -42.43 -54.73 -175.77
C THR A 295 -42.58 -55.38 -177.15
N GLU A 296 -43.79 -55.43 -177.72
CA GLU A 296 -43.99 -55.91 -179.12
C GLU A 296 -43.49 -54.94 -180.20
N ARG A 297 -43.09 -53.71 -179.83
CA ARG A 297 -42.78 -52.62 -180.76
C ARG A 297 -41.36 -52.07 -180.64
N ILE A 298 -40.62 -52.45 -179.60
CA ILE A 298 -39.22 -52.05 -179.36
C ILE A 298 -38.33 -53.31 -179.28
N GLN A 299 -38.45 -54.18 -180.29
CA GLN A 299 -37.52 -55.29 -180.54
C GLN A 299 -36.49 -54.93 -181.64
N CYS A 300 -36.21 -53.63 -181.82
CA CYS A 300 -35.58 -53.12 -183.04
C CYS A 300 -34.45 -52.09 -182.85
N ILE A 301 -34.35 -51.39 -181.70
CA ILE A 301 -33.38 -50.31 -181.48
C ILE A 301 -32.80 -50.36 -180.04
N GLU A 302 -31.47 -50.46 -179.97
CA GLU A 302 -30.44 -49.88 -179.03
C GLU A 302 -30.81 -49.59 -177.54
N ALA A 303 -30.04 -49.90 -176.48
CA ALA A 303 -28.59 -49.93 -176.14
C ALA A 303 -28.03 -48.67 -175.41
N LEU A 304 -27.26 -48.90 -174.32
CA LEU A 304 -26.28 -48.03 -173.58
C LEU A 304 -26.66 -47.22 -172.27
N LEU A 305 -26.08 -47.67 -171.11
CA LEU A 305 -25.22 -46.96 -170.07
C LEU A 305 -25.68 -45.93 -168.96
N GLU A 306 -25.72 -46.39 -167.67
CA GLU A 306 -24.96 -46.12 -166.38
C GLU A 306 -24.44 -44.76 -165.70
N ALA A 307 -24.43 -44.72 -164.31
CA ALA A 307 -23.37 -44.28 -163.27
C ALA A 307 -23.26 -42.89 -162.47
N GLY A 308 -22.57 -42.84 -161.25
CA GLY A 308 -22.16 -41.64 -160.37
C GLY A 308 -21.56 -41.87 -158.88
N GLN A 309 -20.80 -40.92 -158.18
CA GLN A 309 -20.10 -41.06 -156.80
C GLN A 309 -19.60 -39.77 -155.96
N ALA A 310 -19.06 -39.91 -154.68
CA ALA A 310 -18.09 -39.06 -153.80
C ALA A 310 -18.59 -38.01 -152.69
N ARG A 311 -17.91 -37.36 -151.66
CA ARG A 311 -16.67 -37.34 -150.71
C ARG A 311 -16.71 -36.10 -149.69
N ASP A 312 -15.89 -35.61 -148.67
CA ASP A 312 -14.69 -35.79 -147.69
C ASP A 312 -14.63 -34.53 -146.67
N ALA A 313 -13.76 -34.06 -145.69
CA ALA A 313 -12.68 -34.34 -144.63
C ALA A 313 -12.29 -32.96 -143.86
N GLN A 314 -11.45 -32.55 -142.81
CA GLN A 314 -10.55 -32.92 -141.61
C GLN A 314 -10.27 -31.59 -140.71
N ASP A 315 -9.38 -31.17 -139.72
CA ASP A 315 -8.20 -31.44 -138.75
C ASP A 315 -7.96 -30.15 -137.78
N THR A 316 -7.05 -29.73 -136.81
CA THR A 316 -6.01 -30.02 -135.68
C THR A 316 -5.57 -28.64 -134.96
N GLN A 317 -4.62 -28.28 -133.99
CA GLN A 317 -3.74 -28.67 -132.77
C GLN A 317 -2.80 -27.41 -132.32
N ALA A 318 -2.06 -27.01 -131.20
CA ALA A 318 -1.55 -27.26 -129.76
C ALA A 318 -1.25 -25.87 -128.97
N SER A 319 -0.40 -25.50 -127.93
CA SER A 319 0.75 -25.95 -127.00
C SER A 319 1.10 -24.95 -125.77
N ARG A 320 2.20 -25.05 -124.93
CA ARG A 320 2.61 -24.21 -123.69
C ARG A 320 4.15 -24.21 -123.23
N VAL A 321 4.69 -23.20 -122.48
CA VAL A 321 5.72 -23.23 -121.33
C VAL A 321 6.34 -21.84 -120.95
N GLU A 322 6.33 -21.40 -119.66
CA GLU A 322 7.20 -20.30 -119.12
C GLU A 322 7.31 -20.14 -117.55
N ASP A 323 6.54 -20.87 -116.73
CA ASP A 323 6.17 -20.45 -115.35
C ASP A 323 7.24 -20.56 -114.22
N ASP A 324 8.10 -21.59 -114.20
CA ASP A 324 8.64 -22.12 -112.93
C ASP A 324 9.63 -21.21 -112.16
N GLN A 325 10.40 -20.35 -112.84
CA GLN A 325 11.55 -19.68 -112.19
C GLN A 325 11.18 -18.41 -111.39
N GLN A 326 9.99 -17.83 -111.62
CA GLN A 326 9.49 -16.73 -110.78
C GLN A 326 8.92 -17.24 -109.44
N GLN A 327 8.36 -18.44 -109.44
CA GLN A 327 7.55 -18.98 -108.34
C GLN A 327 8.35 -19.40 -107.10
N ALA A 328 9.68 -19.39 -107.17
CA ALA A 328 10.57 -19.64 -106.02
C ALA A 328 10.83 -18.38 -105.18
N ARG A 329 11.00 -17.20 -105.81
CA ARG A 329 11.30 -15.95 -105.10
C ARG A 329 10.07 -15.30 -104.47
N LEU A 330 8.88 -15.58 -105.01
CA LEU A 330 7.61 -15.19 -104.38
C LEU A 330 7.46 -15.86 -103.01
N LYS A 331 7.63 -17.18 -102.92
CA LYS A 331 7.38 -17.98 -101.69
C LYS A 331 8.19 -17.58 -100.46
N GLU A 332 9.39 -17.01 -100.63
CA GLU A 332 10.24 -16.57 -99.51
C GLU A 332 9.98 -15.11 -99.08
N LEU A 333 9.42 -14.27 -99.97
CA LEU A 333 8.85 -12.99 -99.59
C LEU A 333 7.45 -13.17 -98.98
N GLU A 334 6.63 -14.05 -99.54
CA GLU A 334 5.32 -14.45 -99.02
C GLU A 334 5.41 -14.97 -97.58
N SER A 335 6.42 -15.78 -97.23
CA SER A 335 6.57 -16.32 -95.87
C SER A 335 6.98 -15.25 -94.84
N GLN A 336 7.86 -14.31 -95.20
CA GLN A 336 8.27 -13.21 -94.31
C GLN A 336 7.15 -12.17 -94.14
N VAL A 337 6.41 -11.87 -95.21
CA VAL A 337 5.19 -11.05 -95.15
C VAL A 337 4.15 -11.75 -94.27
N TRP A 338 3.87 -13.04 -94.48
CA TRP A 338 2.88 -13.80 -93.71
C TRP A 338 3.16 -13.81 -92.21
N CYS A 339 4.42 -13.96 -91.78
CA CYS A 339 4.78 -13.88 -90.36
C CYS A 339 4.51 -12.49 -89.76
N LEU A 340 4.90 -11.42 -90.46
CA LEU A 340 4.70 -10.04 -89.98
C LEU A 340 3.23 -9.60 -90.07
N GLU A 341 2.49 -10.06 -91.08
CA GLU A 341 1.04 -9.89 -91.16
C GLU A 341 0.34 -10.62 -90.02
N LYS A 342 0.77 -11.85 -89.70
CA LYS A 342 0.23 -12.63 -88.59
C LYS A 342 0.43 -11.91 -87.25
N GLU A 343 1.65 -11.50 -86.91
CA GLU A 343 1.92 -10.74 -85.68
C GLU A 343 1.14 -9.40 -85.65
N ALA A 344 1.01 -8.73 -86.80
CA ALA A 344 0.20 -7.52 -86.93
C ALA A 344 -1.31 -7.77 -86.80
N THR A 345 -1.82 -8.96 -87.17
CA THR A 345 -3.22 -9.36 -86.91
C THR A 345 -3.43 -9.73 -85.46
N GLU A 346 -2.55 -10.53 -84.85
CA GLU A 346 -2.68 -10.96 -83.44
C GLU A 346 -2.64 -9.75 -82.47
N LEU A 347 -1.77 -8.75 -82.74
CA LEU A 347 -1.75 -7.51 -81.97
C LEU A 347 -2.97 -6.61 -82.23
N LYS A 348 -3.50 -6.55 -83.47
CA LYS A 348 -4.75 -5.83 -83.78
C LYS A 348 -5.94 -6.48 -83.09
N GLU A 349 -6.05 -7.81 -83.12
CA GLU A 349 -7.11 -8.56 -82.48
C GLU A 349 -7.04 -8.43 -80.95
N ALA A 350 -5.86 -8.47 -80.34
CA ALA A 350 -5.70 -8.22 -78.92
C ALA A 350 -6.17 -6.81 -78.52
N VAL A 351 -5.83 -5.79 -79.31
CA VAL A 351 -6.28 -4.41 -79.10
C VAL A 351 -7.79 -4.26 -79.32
N GLU A 352 -8.34 -4.85 -80.37
CA GLU A 352 -9.78 -4.74 -80.68
C GLU A 352 -10.63 -5.53 -79.68
N GLN A 353 -10.19 -6.71 -79.24
CA GLN A 353 -10.81 -7.44 -78.13
C GLN A 353 -10.81 -6.61 -76.83
N GLN A 354 -9.77 -5.82 -76.55
CA GLN A 354 -9.78 -4.92 -75.39
C GLN A 354 -10.71 -3.71 -75.59
N LYS A 355 -10.84 -3.16 -76.80
CA LYS A 355 -11.86 -2.13 -77.09
C LYS A 355 -13.27 -2.69 -76.95
N VAL A 356 -13.55 -3.87 -77.50
CA VAL A 356 -14.85 -4.55 -77.35
C VAL A 356 -15.13 -4.80 -75.87
N LYS A 357 -14.19 -5.36 -75.09
CA LYS A 357 -14.35 -5.53 -73.64
C LYS A 357 -14.57 -4.21 -72.90
N ASN A 358 -13.93 -3.11 -73.31
CA ASN A 358 -14.16 -1.78 -72.71
C ASN A 358 -15.54 -1.20 -73.08
N ASN A 359 -15.99 -1.39 -74.33
CA ASN A 359 -17.29 -0.96 -74.81
C ASN A 359 -18.43 -1.79 -74.17
N ASP A 360 -18.28 -3.11 -74.10
CA ASP A 360 -19.13 -4.04 -73.33
C ASP A 360 -19.29 -3.57 -71.88
N LEU A 361 -18.19 -3.21 -71.22
CA LEU A 361 -18.23 -2.73 -69.84
C LEU A 361 -18.92 -1.37 -69.72
N ARG A 362 -18.72 -0.46 -70.68
CA ARG A 362 -19.47 0.82 -70.75
C ARG A 362 -20.95 0.58 -70.99
N GLU A 363 -21.32 -0.30 -71.90
CA GLU A 363 -22.71 -0.60 -72.24
C GLU A 363 -23.41 -1.33 -71.09
N LYS A 364 -22.74 -2.28 -70.43
CA LYS A 364 -23.25 -2.96 -69.22
C LYS A 364 -23.39 -1.98 -68.04
N ASN A 365 -22.44 -1.06 -67.85
CA ASN A 365 -22.51 -0.04 -66.82
C ASN A 365 -23.59 1.02 -67.11
N TRP A 366 -23.73 1.44 -68.37
CA TRP A 366 -24.78 2.35 -68.82
C TRP A 366 -26.17 1.71 -68.69
N LYS A 367 -26.35 0.46 -69.14
CA LYS A 367 -27.60 -0.30 -68.94
C LYS A 367 -27.91 -0.54 -67.46
N ALA A 368 -26.90 -0.76 -66.61
CA ALA A 368 -27.11 -0.83 -65.16
C ALA A 368 -27.54 0.52 -64.56
N MET A 369 -26.95 1.63 -65.01
CA MET A 369 -27.33 2.98 -64.59
C MET A 369 -28.73 3.37 -65.10
N GLU A 370 -29.10 2.99 -66.32
CA GLU A 370 -30.44 3.21 -66.89
C GLU A 370 -31.50 2.31 -66.21
N ALA A 371 -31.15 1.07 -65.87
CA ALA A 371 -32.00 0.18 -65.08
C ALA A 371 -32.22 0.72 -63.65
N MET A 372 -31.19 1.25 -63.00
CA MET A 372 -31.32 1.94 -61.70
C MET A 372 -32.19 3.20 -61.83
N ALA A 373 -31.88 4.09 -62.77
CA ALA A 373 -32.62 5.35 -62.97
C ALA A 373 -34.04 5.17 -63.54
N SER A 374 -34.42 3.96 -63.98
CA SER A 374 -35.81 3.60 -64.31
C SER A 374 -36.51 2.87 -63.17
N ALA A 375 -35.79 2.06 -62.37
CA ALA A 375 -36.30 1.52 -61.12
C ALA A 375 -36.63 2.63 -60.11
N GLU A 376 -35.74 3.60 -59.94
CA GLU A 376 -35.92 4.78 -59.07
C GLU A 376 -37.20 5.54 -59.44
N ARG A 377 -37.36 5.94 -60.71
CA ARG A 377 -38.60 6.58 -61.19
C ARG A 377 -39.83 5.69 -61.04
N ALA A 378 -39.72 4.38 -61.30
CA ALA A 378 -40.83 3.46 -61.08
C ALA A 378 -41.21 3.29 -59.59
N PHE A 379 -40.29 3.57 -58.65
CA PHE A 379 -40.60 3.67 -57.23
C PHE A 379 -41.21 5.03 -56.86
N GLU A 380 -40.73 6.13 -57.44
CA GLU A 380 -41.31 7.47 -57.28
C GLU A 380 -42.77 7.53 -57.80
N GLU A 381 -43.01 7.02 -59.01
CA GLU A 381 -44.34 6.92 -59.64
C GLU A 381 -45.28 6.01 -58.83
N LYS A 382 -44.79 4.90 -58.28
CA LYS A 382 -45.56 4.04 -57.37
C LYS A 382 -45.86 4.70 -56.03
N LEU A 383 -44.92 5.43 -55.44
CA LEU A 383 -45.16 6.20 -54.22
C LEU A 383 -46.21 7.30 -54.46
N HIS A 384 -46.11 8.02 -55.58
CA HIS A 384 -47.04 9.10 -55.89
C HIS A 384 -48.46 8.57 -56.15
N SER A 385 -48.60 7.54 -56.99
CA SER A 385 -49.91 6.90 -57.25
C SER A 385 -50.50 6.21 -56.02
N LEU A 386 -49.67 5.66 -55.11
CA LEU A 386 -50.15 5.18 -53.80
C LEU A 386 -50.64 6.32 -52.89
N THR A 387 -49.99 7.49 -52.90
CA THR A 387 -50.50 8.65 -52.15
C THR A 387 -51.79 9.20 -52.74
N GLU A 388 -51.91 9.31 -54.07
CA GLU A 388 -53.15 9.75 -54.74
C GLU A 388 -54.29 8.76 -54.51
N ALA A 389 -54.04 7.45 -54.66
CA ALA A 389 -55.03 6.41 -54.40
C ALA A 389 -55.46 6.37 -52.93
N LYS A 390 -54.54 6.62 -51.99
CA LYS A 390 -54.88 6.77 -50.56
C LYS A 390 -55.78 7.99 -50.35
N GLU A 391 -55.40 9.16 -50.83
CA GLU A 391 -56.21 10.37 -50.67
C GLU A 391 -57.61 10.21 -51.29
N GLU A 392 -57.70 9.61 -52.48
CA GLU A 392 -59.00 9.34 -53.11
C GLU A 392 -59.81 8.32 -52.31
N SER A 393 -59.18 7.29 -51.73
CA SER A 393 -59.87 6.36 -50.83
C SER A 393 -60.40 7.05 -49.56
N GLU A 394 -59.68 8.03 -49.00
CA GLU A 394 -60.12 8.83 -47.85
C GLU A 394 -61.25 9.80 -48.24
N LYS A 395 -61.19 10.40 -49.44
CA LYS A 395 -62.27 11.23 -50.01
C LYS A 395 -63.54 10.39 -50.24
N GLN A 396 -63.44 9.24 -50.89
CA GLN A 396 -64.56 8.31 -51.13
C GLN A 396 -65.13 7.75 -49.83
N LEU A 397 -64.30 7.47 -48.82
CA LEU A 397 -64.78 7.11 -47.48
C LEU A 397 -65.61 8.25 -46.88
N SER A 398 -65.07 9.48 -46.83
CA SER A 398 -65.81 10.63 -46.27
C SER A 398 -67.11 10.95 -47.02
N LEU A 399 -67.12 10.75 -48.35
CA LEU A 399 -68.31 10.93 -49.19
C LEU A 399 -69.36 9.85 -48.91
N THR A 400 -68.95 8.58 -48.79
CA THR A 400 -69.86 7.48 -48.47
C THR A 400 -70.37 7.56 -47.03
N GLU A 401 -69.56 7.99 -46.05
CA GLU A 401 -70.02 8.29 -44.68
C GLU A 401 -71.07 9.41 -44.64
N ALA A 402 -70.93 10.44 -45.48
CA ALA A 402 -71.91 11.51 -45.60
C ALA A 402 -73.20 11.01 -46.28
N GLN A 403 -73.09 10.28 -47.40
CA GLN A 403 -74.23 9.75 -48.15
C GLN A 403 -75.01 8.69 -47.38
N THR A 404 -74.36 7.81 -46.61
CA THR A 404 -75.05 6.83 -45.76
C THR A 404 -75.79 7.54 -44.61
N LYS A 405 -75.18 8.56 -43.99
CA LYS A 405 -75.86 9.44 -43.02
C LYS A 405 -77.12 10.07 -43.63
N GLU A 406 -76.99 10.72 -44.78
CA GLU A 406 -78.11 11.39 -45.46
C GLU A 406 -79.22 10.41 -45.85
N ALA A 407 -78.87 9.29 -46.50
CA ALA A 407 -79.83 8.28 -46.92
C ALA A 407 -80.57 7.66 -45.72
N LEU A 408 -79.87 7.31 -44.64
CA LEU A 408 -80.48 6.71 -43.45
C LEU A 408 -81.32 7.71 -42.66
N LEU A 409 -80.92 8.99 -42.60
CA LEU A 409 -81.78 10.07 -42.06
C LEU A 409 -83.04 10.29 -42.91
N SER A 410 -82.96 10.15 -44.23
CA SER A 410 -84.12 10.25 -45.12
C SER A 410 -85.12 9.10 -44.92
N LEU A 411 -84.61 7.90 -44.60
CA LEU A 411 -85.42 6.70 -44.32
C LEU A 411 -85.95 6.67 -42.87
N LEU A 412 -85.26 7.33 -41.94
CA LEU A 412 -85.59 7.40 -40.51
C LEU A 412 -85.62 8.87 -39.99
N PRO A 413 -86.58 9.71 -40.41
CA PRO A 413 -86.60 11.14 -40.06
C PRO A 413 -86.68 11.46 -38.56
N ALA A 414 -87.06 10.48 -37.73
CA ALA A 414 -87.11 10.59 -36.27
C ALA A 414 -85.74 10.69 -35.57
N LEU A 415 -84.64 10.77 -36.33
CA LEU A 415 -83.26 10.85 -35.81
C LEU A 415 -82.53 12.16 -36.20
N SER A 416 -83.21 13.13 -36.83
CA SER A 416 -82.59 14.35 -37.38
C SER A 416 -81.91 15.27 -36.36
N ASP A 417 -82.27 15.23 -35.07
CA ASP A 417 -81.72 16.14 -34.04
C ASP A 417 -80.21 15.90 -33.75
N MET A 418 -79.61 14.83 -34.29
CA MET A 418 -78.28 14.33 -33.91
C MET A 418 -77.18 14.55 -34.95
N ALA A 419 -77.41 15.43 -35.94
CA ALA A 419 -76.56 15.57 -37.14
C ALA A 419 -75.08 15.98 -36.90
N HIS A 420 -74.72 16.48 -35.72
CA HIS A 420 -73.39 17.03 -35.43
C HIS A 420 -72.37 16.05 -34.80
N LYS A 421 -72.67 14.75 -34.69
CA LYS A 421 -71.74 13.73 -34.15
C LYS A 421 -70.81 13.11 -35.18
N ASN A 422 -69.69 12.55 -34.72
CA ASN A 422 -68.77 11.78 -35.55
C ASN A 422 -69.46 10.52 -36.13
N TYR A 423 -68.99 10.00 -37.26
CA TYR A 423 -69.69 8.93 -37.99
C TYR A 423 -69.81 7.63 -37.19
N ALA A 424 -68.73 7.19 -36.53
CA ALA A 424 -68.73 5.99 -35.70
C ALA A 424 -69.71 6.09 -34.50
N GLU A 425 -69.75 7.25 -33.82
CA GLU A 425 -70.63 7.51 -32.68
C GLU A 425 -72.11 7.48 -33.10
N TRP A 426 -72.42 8.11 -34.24
CA TRP A 426 -73.76 8.14 -34.83
C TRP A 426 -74.24 6.76 -35.28
N LEU A 427 -73.36 5.95 -35.90
CA LEU A 427 -73.69 4.56 -36.29
C LEU A 427 -74.01 3.68 -35.07
N GLN A 428 -73.34 3.90 -33.94
CA GLN A 428 -73.58 3.10 -32.74
C GLN A 428 -74.97 3.38 -32.13
N GLU A 429 -75.39 4.64 -32.07
CA GLU A 429 -76.75 5.02 -31.64
C GLU A 429 -77.83 4.61 -32.66
N LEU A 430 -77.52 4.63 -33.96
CA LEU A 430 -78.40 4.09 -35.00
C LEU A 430 -78.63 2.59 -34.82
N LYS A 431 -77.59 1.82 -34.47
CA LYS A 431 -77.69 0.36 -34.27
C LYS A 431 -78.63 -0.01 -33.13
N GLU A 432 -78.62 0.76 -32.03
CA GLU A 432 -79.52 0.55 -30.90
C GLU A 432 -80.98 0.79 -31.28
N LYS A 433 -81.28 1.85 -32.05
CA LYS A 433 -82.66 2.24 -32.40
C LYS A 433 -83.22 1.56 -33.67
N GLY A 434 -82.38 1.29 -34.66
CA GLY A 434 -82.79 0.68 -35.93
C GLY A 434 -83.26 -0.78 -35.80
N SER A 435 -82.98 -1.42 -34.66
CA SER A 435 -83.38 -2.79 -34.35
C SER A 435 -84.90 -3.02 -34.31
N GLU A 436 -85.71 -1.96 -34.21
CA GLU A 436 -87.18 -2.05 -34.14
C GLU A 436 -87.89 -2.13 -35.51
N LEU A 437 -87.21 -1.78 -36.62
CA LEU A 437 -87.90 -1.36 -37.87
C LEU A 437 -87.68 -2.24 -39.12
N LEU A 438 -86.89 -3.31 -39.07
CA LEU A 438 -86.53 -4.09 -40.27
C LEU A 438 -87.20 -5.48 -40.36
N LYS A 439 -88.27 -5.62 -41.16
CA LYS A 439 -88.85 -6.94 -41.52
C LYS A 439 -89.34 -7.05 -42.98
N GLN A 440 -88.66 -7.95 -43.72
CA GLN A 440 -89.03 -8.67 -44.95
C GLN A 440 -88.46 -8.21 -46.33
N PRO A 441 -88.22 -9.14 -47.28
CA PRO A 441 -87.24 -9.00 -48.38
C PRO A 441 -87.80 -9.18 -49.83
N PRO A 442 -86.98 -8.98 -50.89
CA PRO A 442 -87.37 -9.03 -52.31
C PRO A 442 -86.97 -10.34 -53.06
N VAL A 443 -87.23 -10.40 -54.38
CA VAL A 443 -86.86 -11.53 -55.29
C VAL A 443 -86.37 -11.03 -56.67
N ASN A 444 -85.49 -11.82 -57.32
CA ASN A 444 -84.76 -11.55 -58.58
C ASN A 444 -85.47 -12.04 -59.87
N THR A 445 -84.90 -11.75 -61.05
CA THR A 445 -85.01 -12.58 -62.28
C THR A 445 -83.75 -12.50 -63.16
N GLU A 446 -83.46 -13.53 -63.97
CA GLU A 446 -82.24 -13.72 -64.79
C GLU A 446 -82.44 -13.53 -66.33
N PRO A 447 -81.36 -13.48 -67.16
CA PRO A 447 -81.39 -13.09 -68.59
C PRO A 447 -81.13 -14.26 -69.59
N SER A 448 -80.91 -13.97 -70.89
CA SER A 448 -81.00 -14.96 -72.00
C SER A 448 -79.82 -15.01 -73.01
N LEU A 449 -79.99 -15.82 -74.07
CA LEU A 449 -78.96 -16.54 -74.83
C LEU A 449 -77.86 -15.74 -75.55
N ASP A 450 -78.04 -14.44 -75.83
CA ASP A 450 -76.96 -13.59 -76.38
C ASP A 450 -75.79 -13.41 -75.38
N LEU A 451 -76.03 -13.74 -74.10
CA LEU A 451 -74.97 -13.95 -73.12
C LEU A 451 -73.99 -15.06 -73.55
N ALA A 452 -74.43 -16.17 -74.17
CA ALA A 452 -73.64 -17.41 -74.23
C ALA A 452 -72.43 -17.38 -75.19
N SER A 453 -72.40 -16.49 -76.18
CA SER A 453 -71.22 -16.24 -77.02
C SER A 453 -70.22 -15.32 -76.32
N LYS A 454 -70.73 -14.19 -75.79
CA LYS A 454 -69.98 -13.22 -74.98
C LYS A 454 -69.41 -13.86 -73.71
N LEU A 455 -70.10 -14.86 -73.16
CA LEU A 455 -69.65 -15.67 -72.02
C LEU A 455 -68.36 -16.40 -72.38
N ARG A 456 -68.20 -16.92 -73.61
CA ARG A 456 -66.98 -17.65 -74.00
C ARG A 456 -65.78 -16.73 -74.22
N GLU A 457 -65.99 -15.58 -74.87
CA GLU A 457 -64.94 -14.56 -75.01
C GLU A 457 -64.58 -13.97 -73.62
N ALA A 458 -65.56 -13.85 -72.72
CA ALA A 458 -65.32 -13.54 -71.32
C ALA A 458 -64.61 -14.67 -70.55
N GLU A 459 -64.92 -15.94 -70.79
CA GLU A 459 -64.25 -17.11 -70.17
C GLU A 459 -62.79 -17.21 -70.62
N GLU A 460 -62.49 -16.96 -71.89
CA GLU A 460 -61.11 -16.98 -72.41
C GLU A 460 -60.29 -15.78 -71.88
N THR A 461 -60.86 -14.58 -71.87
CA THR A 461 -60.19 -13.38 -71.30
C THR A 461 -60.10 -13.42 -69.77
N GLN A 462 -61.10 -13.99 -69.09
CA GLN A 462 -61.03 -14.33 -67.66
C GLN A 462 -59.94 -15.38 -67.42
N GLY A 463 -59.76 -16.35 -68.30
CA GLY A 463 -58.69 -17.34 -68.24
C GLY A 463 -57.29 -16.71 -68.30
N THR A 464 -57.07 -15.76 -69.21
CA THR A 464 -55.80 -15.02 -69.28
C THR A 464 -55.59 -14.10 -68.07
N LEU A 465 -56.62 -13.33 -67.67
CA LEU A 465 -56.54 -12.45 -66.50
C LEU A 465 -56.36 -13.24 -65.19
N GLN A 466 -56.94 -14.43 -65.07
CA GLN A 466 -56.72 -15.34 -63.95
C GLN A 466 -55.26 -15.85 -63.93
N ALA A 467 -54.71 -16.24 -65.07
CA ALA A 467 -53.31 -16.65 -65.18
C ALA A 467 -52.33 -15.52 -64.83
N GLU A 468 -52.60 -14.29 -65.25
CA GLU A 468 -51.83 -13.10 -64.85
C GLU A 468 -51.97 -12.83 -63.35
N CYS A 469 -53.19 -12.91 -62.80
CA CYS A 469 -53.44 -12.78 -61.36
C CYS A 469 -52.73 -13.86 -60.53
N ASP A 470 -52.61 -15.10 -61.02
CA ASP A 470 -51.88 -16.17 -60.35
C ASP A 470 -50.35 -16.01 -60.47
N GLN A 471 -49.85 -15.44 -61.57
CA GLN A 471 -48.45 -14.98 -61.65
C GLN A 471 -48.17 -13.84 -60.65
N TYR A 472 -49.05 -12.84 -60.56
CA TYR A 472 -48.92 -11.77 -59.56
C TYR A 472 -49.00 -12.29 -58.12
N ARG A 473 -49.88 -13.26 -57.82
CA ARG A 473 -49.90 -13.96 -56.51
C ARG A 473 -48.59 -14.67 -56.22
N THR A 474 -47.99 -15.32 -57.22
CA THR A 474 -46.69 -16.01 -57.06
C THR A 474 -45.58 -15.00 -56.76
N ILE A 475 -45.47 -13.92 -57.53
CA ILE A 475 -44.46 -12.87 -57.31
C ILE A 475 -44.66 -12.16 -55.96
N LEU A 476 -45.91 -11.94 -55.53
CA LEU A 476 -46.22 -11.41 -54.20
C LEU A 476 -45.80 -12.38 -53.09
N ALA A 477 -46.11 -13.68 -53.21
CA ALA A 477 -45.70 -14.68 -52.23
C ALA A 477 -44.17 -14.84 -52.14
N GLU A 478 -43.46 -14.73 -53.26
CA GLU A 478 -41.99 -14.74 -53.32
C GLU A 478 -41.37 -13.48 -52.67
N THR A 479 -41.91 -12.30 -52.98
CA THR A 479 -41.43 -11.03 -52.39
C THR A 479 -41.78 -10.90 -50.91
N GLU A 480 -42.96 -11.36 -50.46
CA GLU A 480 -43.28 -11.54 -49.04
C GLU A 480 -42.36 -12.56 -48.36
N GLY A 481 -41.94 -13.61 -49.08
CA GLY A 481 -40.95 -14.57 -48.60
C GLY A 481 -39.57 -13.92 -48.40
N MET A 482 -39.12 -13.14 -49.37
CA MET A 482 -37.86 -12.39 -49.31
C MET A 482 -37.89 -11.33 -48.20
N LEU A 483 -38.98 -10.58 -48.06
CA LEU A 483 -39.17 -9.60 -46.99
C LEU A 483 -39.16 -10.24 -45.59
N ARG A 484 -39.81 -11.40 -45.41
CA ARG A 484 -39.76 -12.15 -44.14
C ARG A 484 -38.35 -12.66 -43.83
N ASN A 485 -37.59 -13.10 -44.84
CA ASN A 485 -36.19 -13.49 -44.65
C ASN A 485 -35.30 -12.29 -44.29
N LEU A 486 -35.50 -11.13 -44.91
CA LEU A 486 -34.78 -9.89 -44.59
C LEU A 486 -35.13 -9.39 -43.18
N GLN A 487 -36.41 -9.33 -42.82
CA GLN A 487 -36.86 -8.99 -41.48
C GLN A 487 -36.20 -9.89 -40.45
N LYS A 488 -36.27 -11.21 -40.65
CA LYS A 488 -35.64 -12.18 -39.75
C LYS A 488 -34.13 -11.97 -39.64
N SER A 489 -33.43 -11.70 -40.74
CA SER A 489 -31.99 -11.44 -40.73
C SER A 489 -31.64 -10.18 -39.92
N VAL A 490 -32.46 -9.13 -40.01
CA VAL A 490 -32.29 -7.89 -39.23
C VAL A 490 -32.61 -8.13 -37.75
N GLU A 491 -33.63 -8.91 -37.42
CA GLU A 491 -33.94 -9.32 -36.05
C GLU A 491 -32.80 -10.17 -35.44
N GLU A 492 -32.23 -11.11 -36.19
CA GLU A 492 -31.08 -11.92 -35.76
C GLU A 492 -29.81 -11.05 -35.56
N GLU A 493 -29.52 -10.10 -36.44
CA GLU A 493 -28.42 -9.13 -36.23
C GLU A 493 -28.68 -8.20 -35.04
N GLU A 494 -29.90 -7.71 -34.83
CA GLU A 494 -30.25 -6.85 -33.69
C GLU A 494 -30.03 -7.58 -32.36
N GLN A 495 -30.36 -8.88 -32.29
CA GLN A 495 -30.06 -9.72 -31.12
C GLN A 495 -28.55 -9.91 -30.91
N VAL A 496 -27.77 -10.12 -31.97
CA VAL A 496 -26.30 -10.20 -31.89
C VAL A 496 -25.69 -8.89 -31.40
N TRP A 497 -26.17 -7.74 -31.87
CA TRP A 497 -25.71 -6.42 -31.41
C TRP A 497 -26.13 -6.15 -29.96
N LYS A 498 -27.36 -6.47 -29.55
CA LYS A 498 -27.80 -6.40 -28.15
C LYS A 498 -26.93 -7.26 -27.21
N ALA A 499 -26.66 -8.50 -27.60
CA ALA A 499 -25.78 -9.41 -26.86
C ALA A 499 -24.36 -8.82 -26.73
N LYS A 500 -23.79 -8.31 -27.83
CA LYS A 500 -22.46 -7.69 -27.86
C LYS A 500 -22.37 -6.43 -26.99
N VAL A 501 -23.38 -5.54 -27.04
CA VAL A 501 -23.47 -4.36 -26.18
C VAL A 501 -23.51 -4.78 -24.70
N SER A 502 -24.41 -5.71 -24.33
CA SER A 502 -24.52 -6.16 -22.94
C SER A 502 -23.24 -6.82 -22.41
N ALA A 503 -22.51 -7.56 -23.25
CA ALA A 503 -21.19 -8.11 -22.90
C ALA A 503 -20.17 -7.00 -22.62
N THR A 504 -20.08 -5.99 -23.49
CA THR A 504 -19.18 -4.83 -23.27
C THR A 504 -19.58 -3.98 -22.07
N GLU A 505 -20.88 -3.87 -21.74
CA GLU A 505 -21.32 -3.23 -20.50
C GLU A 505 -20.90 -4.01 -19.25
N GLU A 506 -20.97 -5.34 -19.25
CA GLU A 506 -20.50 -6.15 -18.12
C GLU A 506 -18.97 -6.13 -17.98
N GLU A 507 -18.23 -6.03 -19.08
CA GLU A 507 -16.78 -5.78 -19.04
C GLU A 507 -16.44 -4.37 -18.52
N LEU A 508 -17.22 -3.35 -18.90
CA LEU A 508 -17.10 -1.99 -18.36
C LEU A 508 -17.47 -1.92 -16.87
N LYS A 509 -18.47 -2.69 -16.41
CA LYS A 509 -18.81 -2.80 -14.98
C LYS A 509 -17.68 -3.46 -14.20
N LYS A 510 -17.09 -4.56 -14.72
CA LYS A 510 -15.93 -5.24 -14.11
C LYS A 510 -14.71 -4.33 -14.02
N SER A 511 -14.34 -3.64 -15.11
CA SER A 511 -13.19 -2.73 -15.11
C SER A 511 -13.42 -1.52 -14.20
N ARG A 512 -14.65 -1.00 -14.11
CA ARG A 512 -14.99 0.06 -13.15
C ARG A 512 -14.88 -0.38 -11.69
N VAL A 513 -15.11 -1.66 -11.39
CA VAL A 513 -14.88 -2.23 -10.05
C VAL A 513 -13.38 -2.40 -9.76
N THR A 514 -12.58 -2.87 -10.73
CA THR A 514 -11.12 -2.97 -10.51
C THR A 514 -10.45 -1.61 -10.40
N VAL A 515 -10.88 -0.59 -11.17
CA VAL A 515 -10.43 0.80 -11.02
C VAL A 515 -10.72 1.32 -9.60
N LYS A 516 -11.95 1.16 -9.09
CA LYS A 516 -12.28 1.55 -7.71
C LYS A 516 -11.41 0.86 -6.66
N HIS A 517 -11.13 -0.43 -6.85
CA HIS A 517 -10.27 -1.15 -5.91
C HIS A 517 -8.82 -0.65 -5.94
N LEU A 518 -8.32 -0.25 -7.11
CA LEU A 518 -7.01 0.40 -7.25
C LEU A 518 -7.02 1.82 -6.64
N GLU A 519 -8.10 2.60 -6.78
CA GLU A 519 -8.28 3.88 -6.09
C GLU A 519 -8.25 3.71 -4.57
N GLU A 520 -8.95 2.71 -4.02
CA GLU A 520 -8.90 2.35 -2.59
C GLU A 520 -7.52 1.91 -2.10
N ILE A 521 -6.73 1.23 -2.93
CA ILE A 521 -5.34 0.84 -2.61
C ILE A 521 -4.43 2.07 -2.63
N ILE A 522 -4.55 2.94 -3.64
CA ILE A 522 -3.78 4.19 -3.74
C ILE A 522 -4.05 5.08 -2.52
N GLU A 523 -5.30 5.20 -2.07
CA GLU A 523 -5.62 6.03 -0.90
C GLU A 523 -5.05 5.47 0.41
N LYS A 524 -5.03 4.13 0.57
CA LYS A 524 -4.34 3.49 1.71
C LYS A 524 -2.83 3.73 1.67
N LEU A 525 -2.21 3.58 0.50
CA LEU A 525 -0.77 3.81 0.31
C LEU A 525 -0.38 5.28 0.55
N LYS A 526 -1.26 6.26 0.28
CA LYS A 526 -1.06 7.66 0.70
C LYS A 526 -1.07 7.79 2.23
N GLY A 527 -2.08 7.24 2.91
CA GLY A 527 -2.15 7.30 4.38
C GLY A 527 -0.97 6.59 5.06
N GLU A 528 -0.50 5.48 4.48
CA GLU A 528 0.73 4.81 4.91
C GLU A 528 1.97 5.69 4.69
N LEU A 529 2.07 6.39 3.55
CA LEU A 529 3.15 7.34 3.27
C LEU A 529 3.14 8.55 4.22
N GLU A 530 1.97 9.16 4.47
CA GLU A 530 1.81 10.25 5.43
C GLU A 530 2.19 9.82 6.85
N SER A 531 1.82 8.61 7.27
CA SER A 531 2.25 8.06 8.57
C SER A 531 3.76 7.75 8.60
N SER A 532 4.36 7.35 7.48
CA SER A 532 5.80 7.16 7.34
C SER A 532 6.56 8.48 7.46
N ASP A 533 6.03 9.57 6.89
CA ASP A 533 6.64 10.90 7.00
C ASP A 533 6.51 11.49 8.42
N GLN A 534 5.38 11.27 9.11
CA GLN A 534 5.26 11.59 10.55
C GLN A 534 6.28 10.82 11.40
N VAL A 535 6.51 9.54 11.11
CA VAL A 535 7.53 8.74 11.82
C VAL A 535 8.94 9.27 11.53
N LYS A 536 9.26 9.67 10.29
CA LYS A 536 10.55 10.31 9.95
C LYS A 536 10.73 11.63 10.70
N GLU A 537 9.69 12.46 10.80
CA GLU A 537 9.74 13.72 11.53
C GLU A 537 10.00 13.48 13.04
N HIS A 538 9.33 12.51 13.66
CA HIS A 538 9.59 12.11 15.04
C HIS A 538 11.00 11.54 15.25
N THR A 539 11.49 10.70 14.32
CA THR A 539 12.87 10.19 14.37
C THR A 539 13.88 11.34 14.28
N SER A 540 13.71 12.29 13.34
CA SER A 540 14.64 13.41 13.18
C SER A 540 14.65 14.37 14.38
N HIS A 541 13.53 14.53 15.10
CA HIS A 541 13.50 15.23 16.39
C HIS A 541 14.29 14.48 17.46
N LEU A 542 14.12 13.16 17.60
CA LEU A 542 14.86 12.35 18.57
C LEU A 542 16.37 12.29 18.27
N GLU A 543 16.75 12.26 16.99
CA GLU A 543 18.15 12.38 16.54
C GLU A 543 18.74 13.75 16.90
N ALA A 544 18.00 14.83 16.70
CA ALA A 544 18.43 16.18 17.07
C ALA A 544 18.54 16.38 18.60
N GLU A 545 17.65 15.76 19.39
CA GLU A 545 17.77 15.75 20.85
C GLU A 545 18.96 14.91 21.31
N LEU A 546 19.19 13.73 20.72
CA LEU A 546 20.37 12.90 20.99
C LEU A 546 21.68 13.64 20.66
N GLU A 547 21.79 14.26 19.49
CA GLU A 547 22.97 15.05 19.10
C GLU A 547 23.22 16.21 20.07
N LYS A 548 22.16 16.91 20.49
CA LYS A 548 22.23 17.96 21.53
C LYS A 548 22.70 17.42 22.88
N HIS A 549 22.23 16.25 23.29
CA HIS A 549 22.67 15.60 24.53
C HIS A 549 24.12 15.10 24.46
N MET A 550 24.55 14.54 23.32
CA MET A 550 25.95 14.17 23.08
C MET A 550 26.86 15.39 23.07
N ALA A 551 26.46 16.48 22.41
CA ALA A 551 27.19 17.74 22.40
C ALA A 551 27.34 18.31 23.83
N ALA A 552 26.27 18.34 24.62
CA ALA A 552 26.30 18.79 26.01
C ALA A 552 27.24 17.92 26.88
N ALA A 553 27.08 16.59 26.84
CA ALA A 553 27.97 15.68 27.56
C ALA A 553 29.43 15.81 27.13
N SER A 554 29.70 16.04 25.84
CA SER A 554 31.07 16.28 25.33
C SER A 554 31.66 17.59 25.87
N ALA A 555 30.83 18.63 26.07
CA ALA A 555 31.26 19.91 26.62
C ALA A 555 31.54 19.81 28.13
N GLU A 556 30.71 19.06 28.87
CA GLU A 556 30.95 18.72 30.28
C GLU A 556 32.25 17.92 30.45
N CYS A 557 32.44 16.85 29.67
CA CYS A 557 33.69 16.09 29.64
C CYS A 557 34.91 16.98 29.31
N GLN A 558 34.77 17.97 28.42
CA GLN A 558 35.81 18.96 28.17
C GLN A 558 36.04 19.95 29.32
N SER A 559 35.03 20.24 30.15
CA SER A 559 35.21 21.03 31.38
C SER A 559 35.98 20.23 32.42
N TYR A 560 35.50 19.02 32.75
CA TYR A 560 36.15 18.12 33.69
C TYR A 560 37.60 17.81 33.27
N ALA A 561 37.88 17.64 31.98
CA ALA A 561 39.26 17.46 31.48
C ALA A 561 40.16 18.69 31.74
N LYS A 562 39.64 19.92 31.62
CA LYS A 562 40.37 21.17 31.93
C LYS A 562 40.56 21.34 33.43
N GLU A 563 39.54 21.03 34.23
CA GLU A 563 39.58 21.09 35.70
C GLU A 563 40.60 20.09 36.25
N VAL A 564 40.58 18.84 35.79
CA VAL A 564 41.58 17.81 36.15
C VAL A 564 42.99 18.22 35.69
N ALA A 565 43.15 18.88 34.55
CA ALA A 565 44.44 19.42 34.13
C ALA A 565 44.92 20.56 35.06
N GLY A 566 44.03 21.47 35.47
CA GLY A 566 44.33 22.53 36.43
C GLY A 566 44.69 22.01 37.81
N LEU A 567 43.96 21.01 38.32
CA LEU A 567 44.28 20.34 39.59
C LEU A 567 45.61 19.61 39.55
N ARG A 568 45.96 18.96 38.42
CA ARG A 568 47.29 18.35 38.22
C ARG A 568 48.40 19.40 38.20
N GLN A 569 48.18 20.56 37.59
CA GLN A 569 49.14 21.66 37.58
C GLN A 569 49.39 22.20 39.00
N LEU A 570 48.31 22.46 39.77
CA LEU A 570 48.41 22.90 41.17
C LEU A 570 49.09 21.85 42.07
N LEU A 571 48.89 20.55 41.80
CA LEU A 571 49.56 19.46 42.51
C LEU A 571 51.08 19.43 42.22
N ILE A 572 51.49 19.65 40.96
CA ILE A 572 52.90 19.75 40.58
C ILE A 572 53.54 20.98 41.23
N GLU A 573 52.84 22.12 41.24
CA GLU A 573 53.29 23.35 41.90
C GLU A 573 53.45 23.15 43.41
N SER A 574 52.46 22.55 44.10
CA SER A 574 52.55 22.29 45.54
C SER A 574 53.64 21.28 45.89
N GLN A 575 53.86 20.24 45.07
CA GLN A 575 54.99 19.32 45.21
C GLN A 575 56.34 20.05 45.06
N SER A 576 56.47 20.95 44.08
CA SER A 576 57.69 21.73 43.88
C SER A 576 57.98 22.69 45.05
N GLN A 577 56.94 23.31 45.62
CA GLN A 577 57.05 24.14 46.82
C GLN A 577 57.44 23.31 48.05
N LEU A 578 56.84 22.12 48.21
CA LEU A 578 57.16 21.19 49.29
C LEU A 578 58.62 20.71 49.21
N ASP A 579 59.12 20.39 48.03
CA ASP A 579 60.52 19.94 47.86
C ASP A 579 61.53 21.08 47.99
N ALA A 580 61.16 22.31 47.59
CA ALA A 580 61.94 23.51 47.90
C ALA A 580 61.99 23.76 49.42
N ALA A 581 60.87 23.64 50.13
CA ALA A 581 60.79 23.80 51.58
C ALA A 581 61.60 22.71 52.33
N LYS A 582 61.55 21.45 51.87
CA LYS A 582 62.42 20.37 52.38
C LYS A 582 63.90 20.69 52.17
N SER A 583 64.28 21.20 51.00
CA SER A 583 65.65 21.60 50.71
C SER A 583 66.13 22.71 51.64
N GLU A 584 65.29 23.72 51.88
CA GLU A 584 65.61 24.83 52.80
C GLU A 584 65.71 24.35 54.25
N ALA A 585 64.76 23.53 54.73
CA ALA A 585 64.82 22.92 56.04
C ALA A 585 66.07 22.04 56.22
N GLN A 586 66.54 21.36 55.18
CA GLN A 586 67.79 20.60 55.22
C GLN A 586 69.03 21.51 55.29
N LYS A 587 69.05 22.67 54.60
CA LYS A 587 70.12 23.67 54.77
C LYS A 587 70.15 24.18 56.21
N GLN A 588 69.01 24.62 56.72
CA GLN A 588 68.88 25.13 58.09
C GLN A 588 69.29 24.06 59.12
N SER A 589 68.94 22.79 58.90
CA SER A 589 69.40 21.67 59.73
C SER A 589 70.92 21.48 59.68
N ASN A 590 71.54 21.59 58.50
CA ASN A 590 73.00 21.52 58.34
C ASN A 590 73.70 22.73 58.99
N GLU A 591 73.14 23.93 58.88
CA GLU A 591 73.63 25.16 59.49
C GLU A 591 73.53 25.10 61.02
N LEU A 592 72.41 24.62 61.56
CA LEU A 592 72.24 24.37 62.99
C LEU A 592 73.19 23.28 63.50
N ALA A 593 73.49 22.26 62.71
CA ALA A 593 74.51 21.26 63.04
C ALA A 593 75.93 21.87 63.07
N LEU A 594 76.26 22.74 62.12
CA LEU A 594 77.53 23.48 62.11
C LEU A 594 77.66 24.44 63.30
N VAL A 595 76.60 25.18 63.65
CA VAL A 595 76.58 26.06 64.84
C VAL A 595 76.70 25.24 66.12
N ARG A 596 76.07 24.06 66.21
CA ARG A 596 76.26 23.12 67.35
C ARG A 596 77.68 22.56 67.41
N GLN A 597 78.33 22.29 66.27
CA GLN A 597 79.74 21.90 66.23
C GLN A 597 80.63 23.05 66.73
N GLN A 598 80.44 24.28 66.24
CA GLN A 598 81.20 25.45 66.67
C GLN A 598 81.00 25.77 68.16
N LEU A 599 79.79 25.60 68.70
CA LEU A 599 79.51 25.71 70.13
C LEU A 599 80.24 24.61 70.94
N ASN A 600 80.32 23.38 70.43
CA ASN A 600 81.07 22.30 71.08
C ASN A 600 82.59 22.52 71.01
N GLU A 601 83.12 23.02 69.89
CA GLU A 601 84.54 23.37 69.71
C GLU A 601 84.95 24.54 70.61
N MET A 602 84.11 25.59 70.67
CA MET A 602 84.30 26.71 71.61
C MET A 602 84.20 26.25 73.06
N LYS A 603 83.27 25.34 73.37
CA LYS A 603 83.16 24.73 74.70
C LYS A 603 84.40 23.91 75.05
N SER A 604 84.93 23.09 74.14
CA SER A 604 86.17 22.35 74.41
C SER A 604 87.38 23.27 74.53
N HIS A 605 87.44 24.39 73.80
CA HIS A 605 88.48 25.41 74.03
C HIS A 605 88.37 26.14 75.38
N VAL A 606 87.18 26.19 75.99
CA VAL A 606 86.99 26.67 77.36
C VAL A 606 87.35 25.58 78.39
N GLU A 607 87.04 24.30 78.11
CA GLU A 607 87.35 23.17 79.01
C GLU A 607 88.84 22.75 78.98
N ASP A 608 89.52 22.85 77.83
CA ASP A 608 90.98 22.65 77.69
C ASP A 608 91.81 23.86 78.16
N GLY A 609 91.18 25.01 78.39
CA GLY A 609 91.86 26.29 78.67
C GLY A 609 92.49 26.43 80.06
N ASP A 610 92.20 25.52 80.99
CA ASP A 610 92.43 25.74 82.45
C ASP A 610 93.40 24.72 83.11
N VAL A 611 94.38 24.20 82.37
CA VAL A 611 95.55 23.53 82.96
C VAL A 611 96.87 23.92 82.29
N ALA A 612 97.74 24.59 83.08
CA ALA A 612 99.20 24.73 82.95
C ALA A 612 99.83 25.98 82.27
N GLY A 613 99.90 27.07 83.03
CA GLY A 613 101.18 27.74 83.34
C GLY A 613 101.80 28.71 82.32
N SER A 614 101.62 30.01 82.57
CA SER A 614 102.42 31.12 81.98
C SER A 614 103.90 31.06 82.41
N PRO A 615 104.85 31.69 81.67
CA PRO A 615 105.06 33.15 81.84
C PRO A 615 105.61 33.94 80.62
N ALA A 616 105.04 35.12 80.35
CA ALA A 616 105.75 36.38 80.00
C ALA A 616 104.76 37.46 79.51
N ALA A 617 104.65 38.57 80.24
CA ALA A 617 104.00 39.83 79.84
C ALA A 617 105.11 40.90 79.64
N PRO A 618 104.85 42.21 79.36
CA PRO A 618 103.59 42.96 79.13
C PRO A 618 103.68 43.84 77.85
N PRO A 619 102.92 44.96 77.68
CA PRO A 619 101.59 45.40 78.18
C PRO A 619 100.56 45.49 77.03
N ASP A 620 99.26 45.81 77.18
CA ASP A 620 98.41 46.19 78.33
C ASP A 620 97.12 45.32 78.34
N GLY A 621 96.37 45.31 79.46
CA GLY A 621 95.17 44.48 79.65
C GLY A 621 93.83 45.07 79.16
N PRO A 622 92.65 44.56 79.58
CA PRO A 622 92.39 43.59 80.66
C PRO A 622 91.84 42.21 80.19
N PRO A 623 91.79 41.18 81.06
CA PRO A 623 91.22 39.86 80.75
C PRO A 623 89.70 39.79 80.91
N THR A 624 89.09 38.78 80.28
CA THR A 624 87.65 38.51 80.31
C THR A 624 87.24 37.68 81.53
N GLU A 625 86.63 38.30 82.54
CA GLU A 625 85.73 37.59 83.47
C GLU A 625 84.33 37.56 82.85
N GLN A 626 83.89 36.41 82.32
CA GLN A 626 82.48 36.15 82.05
C GLN A 626 81.86 35.47 83.27
N ASP A 627 80.88 36.15 83.88
CA ASP A 627 80.27 35.74 85.13
C ASP A 627 79.48 34.41 84.93
N PRO A 628 79.71 33.36 85.74
CA PRO A 628 78.99 32.09 85.61
C PRO A 628 77.45 32.24 85.76
N VAL A 629 76.97 33.35 86.33
CA VAL A 629 75.54 33.70 86.35
C VAL A 629 74.99 34.01 84.94
N GLU A 630 75.78 34.63 84.08
CA GLU A 630 75.36 35.00 82.73
C GLU A 630 75.30 33.76 81.82
N LEU A 631 76.30 32.87 81.89
CA LEU A 631 76.26 31.56 81.23
C LEU A 631 75.07 30.71 81.72
N LYS A 632 74.78 30.71 83.03
CA LYS A 632 73.63 29.96 83.57
C LYS A 632 72.29 30.49 83.06
N THR A 633 72.10 31.82 83.02
CA THR A 633 70.86 32.38 82.46
C THR A 633 70.79 32.31 80.92
N GLN A 634 71.90 32.10 80.22
CA GLN A 634 71.87 31.70 78.81
C GLN A 634 71.43 30.23 78.67
N LEU A 635 71.96 29.32 79.50
CA LEU A 635 71.57 27.91 79.52
C LEU A 635 70.08 27.75 79.80
N GLU A 636 69.55 28.37 80.86
CA GLU A 636 68.13 28.33 81.24
C GLU A 636 67.22 28.87 80.11
N ARG A 637 67.67 29.87 79.34
CA ARG A 637 66.95 30.34 78.15
C ARG A 637 66.99 29.33 77.00
N THR A 638 68.14 28.68 76.76
CA THR A 638 68.24 27.64 75.72
C THR A 638 67.44 26.40 76.06
N GLU A 639 67.38 26.01 77.34
CA GLU A 639 66.55 24.90 77.83
C GLU A 639 65.07 25.21 77.63
N ALA A 640 64.60 26.41 77.99
CA ALA A 640 63.22 26.84 77.74
C ALA A 640 62.85 26.83 76.24
N ILE A 641 63.75 27.28 75.36
CA ILE A 641 63.55 27.22 73.90
C ILE A 641 63.48 25.76 73.41
N LEU A 642 64.27 24.85 74.01
CA LEU A 642 64.27 23.42 73.67
C LEU A 642 62.99 22.72 74.14
N GLU A 643 62.45 23.09 75.31
CA GLU A 643 61.13 22.66 75.77
C GLU A 643 60.01 23.17 74.85
N ASP A 644 60.04 24.45 74.45
CA ASP A 644 59.08 25.00 73.49
C ASP A 644 59.15 24.29 72.13
N GLU A 645 60.35 24.06 71.56
CA GLU A 645 60.51 23.23 70.37
C GLU A 645 59.96 21.81 70.57
N GLN A 646 60.17 21.20 71.74
CA GLN A 646 59.72 19.84 72.04
C GLN A 646 58.19 19.76 72.13
N THR A 647 57.50 20.75 72.72
CA THR A 647 56.04 20.80 72.69
C THR A 647 55.48 21.08 71.29
N GLN A 648 56.18 21.87 70.45
CA GLN A 648 55.81 22.06 69.05
C GLN A 648 55.95 20.78 68.23
N ARG A 649 57.05 20.01 68.42
CA ARG A 649 57.23 18.68 67.79
C ARG A 649 56.15 17.69 68.22
N GLN A 650 55.71 17.72 69.48
CA GLN A 650 54.61 16.88 69.97
C GLN A 650 53.26 17.25 69.33
N LYS A 651 52.96 18.55 69.13
CA LYS A 651 51.75 19.00 68.42
C LYS A 651 51.75 18.55 66.96
N LEU A 652 52.83 18.80 66.23
CA LEU A 652 52.99 18.36 64.84
C LEU A 652 52.87 16.84 64.66
N MET A 653 53.33 16.06 65.64
CA MET A 653 53.16 14.60 65.65
C MET A 653 51.69 14.20 65.80
N ALA A 654 50.94 14.85 66.70
CA ALA A 654 49.50 14.59 66.88
C ALA A 654 48.67 15.06 65.66
N GLU A 655 49.00 16.20 65.06
CA GLU A 655 48.37 16.69 63.83
C GLU A 655 48.62 15.74 62.64
N PHE A 656 49.83 15.19 62.52
CA PHE A 656 50.15 14.16 61.53
C PHE A 656 49.39 12.86 61.78
N GLU A 657 49.28 12.41 63.02
CA GLU A 657 48.53 11.20 63.39
C GLU A 657 47.01 11.39 63.14
N GLU A 658 46.45 12.56 63.40
CA GLU A 658 45.05 12.87 63.05
C GLU A 658 44.86 12.88 61.52
N ALA A 659 45.77 13.49 60.76
CA ALA A 659 45.74 13.49 59.29
C ALA A 659 45.86 12.06 58.70
N GLN A 660 46.71 11.21 59.27
CA GLN A 660 46.81 9.81 58.88
C GLN A 660 45.50 9.06 59.18
N ASN A 661 44.88 9.31 60.33
CA ASN A 661 43.58 8.74 60.70
C ASN A 661 42.42 9.26 59.84
N THR A 662 42.47 10.48 59.27
CA THR A 662 41.47 10.92 58.26
C THR A 662 41.71 10.25 56.91
N ALA A 663 42.96 10.12 56.47
CA ALA A 663 43.30 9.41 55.23
C ALA A 663 42.84 7.94 55.23
N CYS A 664 43.07 7.20 56.32
CA CYS A 664 42.59 5.81 56.44
C CYS A 664 41.06 5.72 56.39
N ARG A 665 40.33 6.65 57.03
CA ARG A 665 38.85 6.68 56.98
C ARG A 665 38.33 6.97 55.57
N LEU A 666 38.94 7.90 54.84
CA LEU A 666 38.60 8.19 53.44
C LEU A 666 38.93 7.01 52.51
N GLN A 667 40.01 6.27 52.78
CA GLN A 667 40.32 5.04 52.04
C GLN A 667 39.28 3.94 52.33
N GLU A 668 38.89 3.73 53.59
CA GLU A 668 37.79 2.81 53.92
C GLU A 668 36.46 3.21 53.25
N GLU A 669 36.16 4.50 53.13
CA GLU A 669 34.97 5.00 52.43
C GLU A 669 35.06 4.77 50.91
N LEU A 670 36.24 4.96 50.30
CA LEU A 670 36.48 4.59 48.91
C LEU A 670 36.38 3.08 48.67
N GLU A 671 36.86 2.24 49.58
CA GLU A 671 36.73 0.78 49.50
C GLU A 671 35.27 0.34 49.70
N LYS A 672 34.49 1.01 50.57
CA LYS A 672 33.03 0.80 50.71
C LYS A 672 32.25 1.26 49.48
N LEU A 673 32.72 2.28 48.76
CA LEU A 673 32.13 2.70 47.48
C LEU A 673 32.45 1.73 46.34
N HIS A 674 33.67 1.18 46.27
CA HIS A 674 34.01 0.12 45.31
C HIS A 674 33.29 -1.21 45.59
N THR A 675 33.09 -1.57 46.87
CA THR A 675 32.37 -2.79 47.28
C THR A 675 30.85 -2.61 47.40
N SER A 676 30.33 -1.47 46.96
CA SER A 676 28.90 -1.24 46.77
C SER A 676 28.34 -2.17 45.66
N PRO A 677 27.04 -2.53 45.63
CA PRO A 677 26.51 -3.57 44.72
C PRO A 677 26.57 -3.31 43.21
N LEU A 678 27.28 -2.27 42.77
CA LEU A 678 27.39 -1.86 41.36
C LEU A 678 28.02 -2.96 40.50
N GLU A 679 29.07 -3.65 40.98
CA GLU A 679 29.71 -4.75 40.22
C GLU A 679 28.74 -5.91 39.91
N SER A 680 27.78 -6.20 40.80
CA SER A 680 26.80 -7.27 40.54
C SER A 680 25.73 -6.83 39.54
N ALA A 681 25.28 -5.57 39.61
CA ALA A 681 24.36 -5.00 38.64
C ALA A 681 25.01 -4.88 37.25
N GLU A 682 26.26 -4.43 37.17
CA GLU A 682 27.02 -4.34 35.93
C GLU A 682 27.32 -5.73 35.34
N ALA A 683 27.58 -6.75 36.16
CA ALA A 683 27.74 -8.12 35.68
C ALA A 683 26.44 -8.71 35.11
N GLU A 684 25.29 -8.46 35.73
CA GLU A 684 23.98 -8.87 35.19
C GLU A 684 23.61 -8.09 33.91
N VAL A 685 23.88 -6.79 33.86
CA VAL A 685 23.67 -5.98 32.65
C VAL A 685 24.61 -6.43 31.52
N ALA A 686 25.89 -6.68 31.81
CA ALA A 686 26.87 -7.15 30.82
C ALA A 686 26.51 -8.55 30.26
N THR A 687 26.01 -9.46 31.11
CA THR A 687 25.56 -10.78 30.64
C THR A 687 24.27 -10.69 29.81
N GLN A 688 23.30 -9.86 30.20
CA GLN A 688 22.09 -9.59 29.39
C GLN A 688 22.42 -8.93 28.03
N LEU A 689 23.34 -7.96 28.01
CA LEU A 689 23.80 -7.32 26.77
C LEU A 689 24.53 -8.32 25.87
N LYS A 690 25.34 -9.22 26.43
CA LYS A 690 26.04 -10.27 25.68
C LYS A 690 25.08 -11.29 25.09
N GLU A 691 24.03 -11.69 25.84
CA GLU A 691 22.99 -12.58 25.35
C GLU A 691 22.12 -11.93 24.25
N ARG A 692 21.83 -10.62 24.35
CA ARG A 692 21.19 -9.84 23.28
C ARG A 692 22.08 -9.78 22.03
N LEU A 693 23.37 -9.51 22.19
CA LEU A 693 24.33 -9.45 21.08
C LEU A 693 24.46 -10.81 20.36
N GLU A 694 24.38 -11.94 21.06
CA GLU A 694 24.37 -13.26 20.42
C GLU A 694 23.05 -13.56 19.69
N LYS A 695 21.90 -13.15 20.24
CA LYS A 695 20.59 -13.22 19.56
C LYS A 695 20.57 -12.36 18.30
N GLU A 696 21.10 -11.14 18.37
CA GLU A 696 21.21 -10.20 17.25
C GLU A 696 22.15 -10.72 16.17
N LYS A 697 23.36 -11.20 16.52
CA LYS A 697 24.28 -11.86 15.58
C LYS A 697 23.64 -13.06 14.89
N LYS A 698 22.84 -13.85 15.61
CA LYS A 698 22.10 -14.96 15.01
C LYS A 698 21.03 -14.47 14.04
N LEU A 699 20.23 -13.47 14.40
CA LEU A 699 19.24 -12.86 13.49
C LEU A 699 19.91 -12.25 12.24
N THR A 700 21.03 -11.55 12.39
CA THR A 700 21.82 -11.03 11.25
C THR A 700 22.36 -12.16 10.36
N SER A 701 22.82 -13.26 10.95
CA SER A 701 23.21 -14.48 10.20
C SER A 701 22.03 -15.07 9.45
N ASP A 702 20.89 -15.28 10.11
CA ASP A 702 19.71 -15.92 9.53
C ASP A 702 19.10 -15.04 8.42
N LEU A 703 19.10 -13.71 8.59
CA LEU A 703 18.78 -12.72 7.54
C LEU A 703 19.78 -12.77 6.37
N GLY A 704 21.08 -12.94 6.65
CA GLY A 704 22.10 -13.11 5.61
C GLY A 704 21.89 -14.38 4.76
N HIS A 705 21.52 -15.49 5.40
CA HIS A 705 21.16 -16.73 4.69
C HIS A 705 19.86 -16.57 3.89
N ALA A 706 18.86 -15.86 4.43
CA ALA A 706 17.62 -15.56 3.71
C ALA A 706 17.88 -14.66 2.49
N ALA A 707 18.70 -13.62 2.64
CA ALA A 707 19.09 -12.72 1.55
C ALA A 707 19.87 -13.45 0.45
N ALA A 708 20.84 -14.31 0.81
CA ALA A 708 21.56 -15.14 -0.16
C ALA A 708 20.62 -16.06 -0.94
N LYS A 709 19.65 -16.69 -0.27
CA LYS A 709 18.65 -17.56 -0.90
C LYS A 709 17.68 -16.79 -1.80
N LEU A 710 17.28 -15.58 -1.43
CA LEU A 710 16.51 -14.68 -2.29
C LEU A 710 17.32 -14.23 -3.52
N GLN A 711 18.62 -13.99 -3.37
CA GLN A 711 19.52 -13.64 -4.47
C GLN A 711 19.72 -14.81 -5.45
N GLU A 712 19.78 -16.05 -4.96
CA GLU A 712 19.81 -17.27 -5.78
C GLU A 712 18.47 -17.49 -6.53
N LEU A 713 17.34 -17.23 -5.88
CA LEU A 713 16.02 -17.25 -6.54
C LEU A 713 15.87 -16.14 -7.59
N LEU A 714 16.41 -14.94 -7.33
CA LEU A 714 16.47 -13.86 -8.33
C LEU A 714 17.36 -14.23 -9.52
N LYS A 715 18.50 -14.86 -9.28
CA LYS A 715 19.39 -15.32 -10.36
C LYS A 715 18.73 -16.41 -11.21
N THR A 716 18.12 -17.42 -10.58
CA THR A 716 17.46 -18.51 -11.31
C THR A 716 16.24 -18.06 -12.10
N THR A 717 15.45 -17.10 -11.57
CA THR A 717 14.35 -16.48 -12.33
C THR A 717 14.84 -15.56 -13.46
N GLN A 718 15.94 -14.83 -13.29
CA GLN A 718 16.59 -14.10 -14.39
C GLN A 718 17.11 -15.06 -15.49
N GLU A 719 17.70 -16.20 -15.12
CA GLU A 719 18.12 -17.23 -16.07
C GLU A 719 16.94 -17.90 -16.79
N GLN A 720 15.79 -18.06 -16.13
CA GLN A 720 14.55 -18.53 -16.78
C GLN A 720 14.01 -17.49 -17.76
N LEU A 721 13.90 -16.22 -17.35
CA LEU A 721 13.45 -15.11 -18.20
C LEU A 721 14.36 -14.91 -19.42
N ALA A 722 15.68 -15.15 -19.29
CA ALA A 722 16.61 -15.15 -20.42
C ALA A 722 16.29 -16.29 -21.41
N LYS A 723 16.06 -17.51 -20.90
CA LYS A 723 15.68 -18.68 -21.72
C LYS A 723 14.35 -18.47 -22.43
N GLU A 724 13.37 -17.85 -21.77
CA GLU A 724 12.08 -17.48 -22.38
C GLU A 724 12.22 -16.41 -23.46
N LYS A 725 13.08 -15.40 -23.26
CA LYS A 725 13.38 -14.41 -24.31
C LYS A 725 14.04 -15.07 -25.53
N ASP A 726 14.92 -16.05 -25.33
CA ASP A 726 15.53 -16.81 -26.42
C ASP A 726 14.54 -17.75 -27.13
N THR A 727 13.57 -18.36 -26.44
CA THR A 727 12.52 -19.17 -27.10
C THR A 727 11.53 -18.30 -27.86
N VAL A 728 11.07 -17.19 -27.27
CA VAL A 728 10.22 -16.20 -27.96
C VAL A 728 10.92 -15.69 -29.22
N LYS A 729 12.20 -15.31 -29.13
CA LYS A 729 12.97 -14.83 -30.28
C LYS A 729 13.11 -15.90 -31.38
N LYS A 730 13.31 -17.18 -31.03
CA LYS A 730 13.33 -18.29 -32.00
C LYS A 730 11.97 -18.53 -32.66
N LEU A 731 10.87 -18.43 -31.90
CA LEU A 731 9.51 -18.53 -32.45
C LEU A 731 9.22 -17.34 -33.39
N GLN A 732 9.71 -16.16 -33.06
CA GLN A 732 9.57 -14.95 -33.89
C GLN A 732 10.40 -15.07 -35.18
N GLU A 733 11.64 -15.57 -35.12
CA GLU A 733 12.42 -15.92 -36.32
C GLU A 733 11.77 -17.04 -37.18
N GLN A 734 11.03 -17.98 -36.58
CA GLN A 734 10.26 -18.98 -37.33
C GLN A 734 9.01 -18.37 -37.98
N LEU A 735 8.36 -17.42 -37.31
CA LEU A 735 7.24 -16.66 -37.86
C LEU A 735 7.71 -15.81 -39.05
N ASP A 736 8.78 -15.04 -38.88
CA ASP A 736 9.36 -14.21 -39.95
C ASP A 736 9.82 -15.04 -41.16
N LYS A 737 10.38 -16.24 -40.93
CA LYS A 737 10.74 -17.19 -42.01
C LYS A 737 9.52 -17.79 -42.72
N THR A 738 8.45 -18.11 -41.99
CA THR A 738 7.22 -18.65 -42.61
C THR A 738 6.44 -17.57 -43.38
N TRP A 739 6.37 -16.34 -42.86
CA TRP A 739 5.87 -15.20 -43.62
C TRP A 739 6.76 -14.88 -44.83
N GLY A 740 8.08 -14.83 -44.67
CA GLY A 740 9.03 -14.62 -45.76
C GLY A 740 8.84 -15.61 -46.91
N GLY A 741 8.74 -16.90 -46.62
CA GLY A 741 8.46 -17.93 -47.62
C GLY A 741 7.08 -17.79 -48.29
N ILE A 742 6.07 -17.27 -47.60
CA ILE A 742 4.74 -16.96 -48.19
C ILE A 742 4.83 -15.75 -49.14
N TRP A 743 5.70 -14.78 -48.86
CA TRP A 743 5.96 -13.65 -49.75
C TRP A 743 6.83 -14.06 -50.96
N GLU A 744 7.87 -14.87 -50.78
CA GLU A 744 8.68 -15.40 -51.91
C GLU A 744 7.87 -16.34 -52.83
N ALA A 745 6.92 -17.11 -52.27
CA ALA A 745 5.96 -17.91 -53.05
C ALA A 745 4.97 -17.05 -53.87
N ARG A 746 4.83 -15.75 -53.56
CA ARG A 746 4.14 -14.75 -54.38
C ARG A 746 5.15 -13.92 -55.17
N GLY A 747 5.82 -14.58 -56.12
CA GLY A 747 6.72 -13.92 -57.08
C GLY A 747 6.03 -12.75 -57.80
N PRO A 748 6.78 -11.70 -58.18
CA PRO A 748 6.22 -10.47 -58.72
C PRO A 748 5.50 -10.69 -60.07
N TRP A 749 4.34 -10.04 -60.19
CA TRP A 749 3.57 -9.84 -61.42
C TRP A 749 3.73 -8.38 -61.89
#